data_AF-A0A0W0SWW8-F1
#
_entry.id   AF-A0A0W0SWW8-F1
#
_cell.length_a   1.000
_cell.length_b   1.000
_cell.length_c   1.000
_cell.angle_alpha   90.00
_cell.angle_beta   90.00
_cell.angle_gamma   90.00
#
_symmetry.space_group_name_H-M   'P 1'
#
loop_
_entity.id
_entity.type
_entity.pdbx_description
1 polymer ?
#
loop_
_entity_poly.entity_id
_entity_poly.type
_entity_poly.pdbx_seq_one_letter_code
_entity_poly.pdbx_strand_id
1 'polypeptide(L)'
;MWQIFIGFLPWILFSAFYGKSRQEIVLTLIISSIVLLVSEWRQLLKGFILSWGTLLFFFLVYVFTLLFRIDWVVQNAWMLSNAFLALIVWFSLFVGKPFTIQYAYEQTPKQIWNTPGFWHVNKRLTVMWGLILTFSAVLYLIPWGVTTAQEIIYQVLLYAPMTLGFYLSKKYPSWYRERQIKKRLQANPCLQNNFAPIREESDFENLIVKGEIPKHLQGAYMRNGSNPAFDPISYTYPIDGDGMIHAMYLEDKLHYRNRYVKTKGLLLEQKLGRAIYGGIAMPIPPDPKLIGPNDDPGPFKNGAFIHIIKHAQRYLAMWEGGPAYEVDHELNTIEEWHPGTTKPLHVGPHTRLDPDTNDLYLINYDLEPPFLTYHRVNSEGNLVESAIIEKAYGTMMHDFVMTANYLIFFDCPAIFNLDAAEQGASVLQWRPELGSNIAIVARDDKNRPILWLKTKAFFVFHFANAYEEEDKIIVDYVRHSCLEFGVKSEEGGENNPPQMVRMEIDLQTKTLRELPLADYMAEFPTFNTHYTSKPYQFIYAPTRANNTDIFTFDALVKYDLPTKTTTIQDFSGQYQIGEAVFAPKPNAQAEDDGYLLLFAYDKKRNASDFLILNAKEIEKPPIAIIQLPRRVPHGLHGSWFPTPRID
;
A
#
# COMPACT_ATOMS: atom_id res chain seq x y z
N MET A 1 19.52 -20.89 9.96
CA MET A 1 19.61 -21.47 11.32
C MET A 1 20.68 -22.52 11.41
N TRP A 2 20.74 -23.44 10.44
CA TRP A 2 21.77 -24.47 10.32
C TRP A 2 23.20 -23.91 10.46
N GLN A 3 23.47 -22.75 9.88
CA GLN A 3 24.79 -22.09 9.97
C GLN A 3 25.21 -21.69 11.40
N ILE A 4 24.27 -21.24 12.26
CA ILE A 4 24.60 -20.92 13.66
C ILE A 4 24.90 -22.22 14.42
N PHE A 5 24.09 -23.26 14.21
CA PHE A 5 24.33 -24.57 14.81
C PHE A 5 25.67 -25.17 14.38
N ILE A 6 26.01 -25.07 13.09
CA ILE A 6 27.34 -25.44 12.57
C ILE A 6 28.44 -24.64 13.28
N GLY A 7 28.25 -23.33 13.49
CA GLY A 7 29.19 -22.47 14.21
C GLY A 7 29.45 -22.89 15.68
N PHE A 8 28.55 -23.68 16.27
CA PHE A 8 28.75 -24.26 17.60
C PHE A 8 29.24 -25.72 17.55
N LEU A 9 29.32 -26.35 16.38
CA LEU A 9 29.68 -27.77 16.25
C LEU A 9 31.08 -28.08 16.83
N PRO A 10 32.14 -27.27 16.58
CA PRO A 10 33.45 -27.51 17.20
C PRO A 10 33.39 -27.47 18.73
N TRP A 11 32.57 -26.58 19.29
CA TRP A 11 32.37 -26.45 20.74
C TRP A 11 31.56 -27.60 21.33
N ILE A 12 30.54 -28.08 20.61
CA ILE A 12 29.73 -29.23 21.01
C ILE A 12 30.60 -30.48 21.04
N LEU A 13 31.44 -30.70 20.01
CA LEU A 13 32.37 -31.82 19.97
C LEU A 13 33.42 -31.72 21.08
N PHE A 14 33.99 -30.53 21.28
CA PHE A 14 34.93 -30.29 22.37
C PHE A 14 34.30 -30.63 23.74
N SER A 15 33.02 -30.26 23.93
CA SER A 15 32.28 -30.51 25.18
C SER A 15 31.77 -31.95 25.32
N ALA A 16 31.57 -32.68 24.23
CA ALA A 16 31.08 -34.06 24.27
C ALA A 16 32.21 -35.07 24.50
N PHE A 17 33.41 -34.76 24.00
CA PHE A 17 34.55 -35.68 24.01
C PHE A 17 35.67 -35.25 24.97
N TYR A 18 35.47 -34.21 25.80
CA TYR A 18 36.51 -33.82 26.77
C TYR A 18 36.83 -34.99 27.70
N GLY A 19 38.09 -35.43 27.68
CA GLY A 19 38.56 -36.49 28.57
C GLY A 19 39.20 -35.94 29.83
N LYS A 20 39.44 -36.84 30.79
CA LYS A 20 40.10 -36.51 32.07
C LYS A 20 41.63 -36.59 31.95
N SER A 21 42.15 -37.22 30.91
CA SER A 21 43.58 -37.31 30.64
C SER A 21 44.06 -36.26 29.63
N ARG A 22 45.34 -35.91 29.73
CA ARG A 22 45.98 -34.97 28.79
C ARG A 22 45.91 -35.46 27.33
N GLN A 23 46.00 -36.77 27.10
CA GLN A 23 45.95 -37.36 25.76
C GLN A 23 44.55 -37.22 25.12
N GLU A 24 43.49 -37.43 25.90
CA GLU A 24 42.12 -37.30 25.43
C GLU A 24 41.76 -35.84 25.09
N ILE A 25 42.22 -34.87 25.90
CA ILE A 25 42.02 -33.44 25.61
C ILE A 25 42.74 -33.05 24.32
N VAL A 26 43.98 -33.51 24.13
CA VAL A 26 44.75 -33.22 22.91
C VAL A 26 44.07 -33.81 21.68
N LEU A 27 43.59 -35.06 21.76
CA LEU A 27 42.84 -35.69 20.67
C LEU A 27 41.55 -34.91 20.36
N THR A 28 40.83 -34.50 21.39
CA THR A 28 39.58 -33.73 21.27
C THR A 28 39.81 -32.35 20.67
N LEU A 29 40.91 -31.67 21.04
CA LEU A 29 41.33 -30.40 20.44
C LEU A 29 41.66 -30.55 18.96
N ILE A 30 42.38 -31.61 18.58
CA ILE A 30 42.72 -31.89 17.18
C ILE A 30 41.44 -32.13 16.38
N ILE A 31 40.55 -33.00 16.85
CA ILE A 31 39.28 -33.30 16.18
C ILE A 31 38.43 -32.03 16.04
N SER A 32 38.28 -31.26 17.13
CA SER A 32 37.47 -30.03 17.12
C SER A 32 38.08 -28.94 16.22
N SER A 33 39.41 -28.84 16.16
CA SER A 33 40.11 -27.92 15.26
C SER A 33 39.97 -28.31 13.80
N ILE A 34 40.05 -29.62 13.48
CA ILE A 34 39.79 -30.12 12.13
C ILE A 34 38.35 -29.81 11.72
N VAL A 35 37.38 -30.06 12.61
CA VAL A 35 35.97 -29.77 12.33
C VAL A 35 35.76 -28.26 12.15
N LEU A 36 36.38 -27.41 12.96
CA LEU A 36 36.36 -25.95 12.76
C LEU A 36 36.89 -25.58 11.36
N LEU A 37 38.07 -26.09 10.99
CA LEU A 37 38.69 -25.78 9.70
C LEU A 37 37.85 -26.28 8.52
N VAL A 38 37.23 -27.45 8.62
CA VAL A 38 36.41 -28.02 7.53
C VAL A 38 35.05 -27.34 7.44
N SER A 39 34.36 -27.17 8.57
CA SER A 39 32.97 -26.69 8.59
C SER A 39 32.86 -25.16 8.53
N GLU A 40 33.87 -24.43 9.01
CA GLU A 40 33.84 -22.96 9.12
C GLU A 40 34.93 -22.25 8.31
N TRP A 41 35.63 -22.94 7.38
CA TRP A 41 36.66 -22.33 6.52
C TRP A 41 36.19 -21.01 5.88
N ARG A 42 34.98 -21.02 5.31
CA ARG A 42 34.40 -19.84 4.66
C ARG A 42 34.10 -18.72 5.65
N GLN A 43 33.71 -19.05 6.88
CA GLN A 43 33.39 -18.08 7.93
C GLN A 43 34.67 -17.44 8.48
N LEU A 44 35.75 -18.22 8.63
CA LEU A 44 37.09 -17.72 8.96
C LEU A 44 37.60 -16.71 7.91
N LEU A 45 37.50 -17.04 6.62
CA LEU A 45 37.86 -16.13 5.53
C LEU A 45 37.03 -14.84 5.53
N LYS A 46 35.76 -14.92 5.94
CA LYS A 46 34.86 -13.76 6.06
C LYS A 46 35.01 -12.98 7.38
N GLY A 47 35.91 -13.38 8.28
CA GLY A 47 36.14 -12.68 9.54
C GLY A 47 35.02 -12.87 10.57
N PHE A 48 34.39 -14.05 10.63
CA PHE A 48 33.35 -14.33 11.63
C PHE A 48 33.94 -14.33 13.05
N ILE A 49 33.35 -13.52 13.93
CA ILE A 49 33.85 -13.29 15.29
C ILE A 49 33.83 -14.60 16.09
N LEU A 50 32.78 -15.41 15.94
CA LEU A 50 32.67 -16.70 16.62
C LEU A 50 33.74 -17.67 16.13
N SER A 51 33.95 -17.80 14.82
CA SER A 51 34.96 -18.71 14.24
C SER A 51 36.39 -18.34 14.63
N TRP A 52 36.75 -17.05 14.55
CA TRP A 52 38.06 -16.56 14.98
C TRP A 52 38.27 -16.68 16.49
N GLY A 53 37.23 -16.42 17.28
CA GLY A 53 37.25 -16.67 18.72
C GLY A 53 37.45 -18.16 19.05
N THR A 54 36.81 -19.05 18.31
CA THR A 54 36.95 -20.51 18.45
C THR A 54 38.38 -20.96 18.15
N LEU A 55 38.96 -20.46 17.05
CA LEU A 55 40.34 -20.74 16.68
C LEU A 55 41.32 -20.27 17.78
N LEU A 56 41.11 -19.05 18.29
CA LEU A 56 41.92 -18.49 19.37
C LEU A 56 41.80 -19.32 20.65
N PHE A 57 40.59 -19.75 21.02
CA PHE A 57 40.39 -20.60 22.19
C PHE A 57 41.17 -21.91 22.06
N PHE A 58 40.99 -22.66 20.96
CA PHE A 58 41.68 -23.93 20.77
C PHE A 58 43.20 -23.75 20.71
N PHE A 59 43.68 -22.66 20.10
CA PHE A 59 45.10 -22.31 20.14
C PHE A 59 45.60 -22.08 21.57
N LEU A 60 44.89 -21.29 22.38
CA LEU A 60 45.27 -21.02 23.77
C LEU A 60 45.26 -22.30 24.61
N VAL A 61 44.21 -23.12 24.51
CA VAL A 61 44.13 -24.39 25.25
C VAL A 61 45.26 -25.33 24.80
N TYR A 62 45.56 -25.41 23.51
CA TYR A 62 46.69 -26.19 22.98
C TYR A 62 48.02 -25.72 23.59
N VAL A 63 48.31 -24.42 23.56
CA VAL A 63 49.53 -23.82 24.10
C VAL A 63 49.66 -24.07 25.61
N PHE A 64 48.62 -23.81 26.40
CA PHE A 64 48.69 -24.00 27.84
C PHE A 64 48.75 -25.47 28.26
N THR A 65 48.10 -26.37 27.52
CA THR A 65 48.07 -27.80 27.83
C THR A 65 49.36 -28.51 27.43
N LEU A 66 49.90 -28.22 26.25
CA LEU A 66 51.06 -28.95 25.71
C LEU A 66 52.39 -28.25 25.97
N LEU A 67 52.44 -26.93 25.80
CA LEU A 67 53.68 -26.15 25.89
C LEU A 67 54.00 -25.79 27.35
N PHE A 68 53.01 -25.28 28.08
CA PHE A 68 53.17 -24.88 29.49
C PHE A 68 52.78 -25.97 30.50
N ARG A 69 52.16 -27.07 30.04
CA ARG A 69 51.79 -28.23 30.87
C ARG A 69 50.94 -27.88 32.10
N ILE A 70 50.04 -26.92 31.98
CA ILE A 70 49.20 -26.45 33.09
C ILE A 70 48.01 -27.39 33.28
N ASP A 71 48.07 -28.27 34.29
CA ASP A 71 47.01 -29.26 34.57
C ASP A 71 45.68 -28.62 35.00
N TRP A 72 45.71 -27.39 35.53
CA TRP A 72 44.50 -26.64 35.88
C TRP A 72 43.61 -26.35 34.65
N VAL A 73 44.22 -26.08 33.48
CA VAL A 73 43.48 -25.84 32.22
C VAL A 73 42.78 -27.12 31.76
N VAL A 74 43.45 -28.27 31.90
CA VAL A 74 42.91 -29.59 31.59
C VAL A 74 41.71 -29.90 32.48
N GLN A 75 41.83 -29.65 33.79
CA GLN A 75 40.76 -29.93 34.76
C GLN A 75 39.55 -29.00 34.61
N ASN A 76 39.74 -27.77 34.13
CA ASN A 76 38.69 -26.76 34.03
C ASN A 76 38.31 -26.40 32.58
N ALA A 77 38.71 -27.21 31.59
CA ALA A 77 38.54 -26.92 30.17
C ALA A 77 37.09 -26.61 29.78
N TRP A 78 36.13 -27.31 30.39
CA TRP A 78 34.70 -27.10 30.16
C TRP A 78 34.21 -25.74 30.66
N MET A 79 34.65 -25.32 31.86
CA MET A 79 34.37 -24.00 32.41
C MET A 79 34.98 -22.91 31.54
N LEU A 80 36.26 -23.08 31.19
CA LEU A 80 37.01 -22.17 30.32
C LEU A 80 36.33 -22.03 28.96
N SER A 81 35.81 -23.12 28.40
CA SER A 81 35.06 -23.12 27.15
C SER A 81 33.81 -22.24 27.21
N ASN A 82 32.94 -22.45 28.20
CA ASN A 82 31.72 -21.64 28.34
C ASN A 82 32.01 -20.18 28.69
N ALA A 83 33.01 -19.94 29.56
CA ALA A 83 33.44 -18.59 29.92
C ALA A 83 34.03 -17.84 28.71
N PHE A 84 34.81 -18.53 27.87
CA PHE A 84 35.40 -17.94 26.67
C PHE A 84 34.35 -17.69 25.59
N LEU A 85 33.40 -18.61 25.39
CA LEU A 85 32.23 -18.39 24.53
C LEU A 85 31.42 -17.18 24.97
N ALA A 86 31.13 -17.06 26.27
CA ALA A 86 30.46 -15.87 26.81
C ALA A 86 31.28 -14.60 26.54
N LEU A 87 32.60 -14.64 26.75
CA LEU A 87 33.49 -13.52 26.47
C LEU A 87 33.45 -13.09 25.00
N ILE A 88 33.51 -14.04 24.05
CA ILE A 88 33.38 -13.75 22.61
C ILE A 88 32.04 -13.04 22.34
N VAL A 89 30.95 -13.56 22.91
CA VAL A 89 29.60 -12.99 22.70
C VAL A 89 29.49 -11.58 23.26
N TRP A 90 29.95 -11.33 24.48
CA TRP A 90 29.95 -10.00 25.10
C TRP A 90 30.90 -9.04 24.38
N PHE A 91 32.08 -9.50 23.97
CA PHE A 91 33.02 -8.72 23.17
C PHE A 91 32.41 -8.30 21.82
N SER A 92 31.65 -9.19 21.17
CA SER A 92 30.95 -8.88 19.91
C SER A 92 29.95 -7.72 20.07
N LEU A 93 29.26 -7.64 21.21
CA LEU A 93 28.38 -6.51 21.53
C LEU A 93 29.17 -5.23 21.81
N PHE A 94 30.28 -5.34 22.55
CA PHE A 94 31.14 -4.21 22.91
C PHE A 94 31.72 -3.51 21.68
N VAL A 95 32.18 -4.27 20.68
CA VAL A 95 32.70 -3.72 19.41
C VAL A 95 31.59 -3.31 18.43
N GLY A 96 30.33 -3.34 18.85
CA GLY A 96 29.18 -2.94 18.03
C GLY A 96 28.81 -3.93 16.91
N LYS A 97 29.36 -5.15 16.91
CA LYS A 97 29.12 -6.19 15.89
C LYS A 97 28.59 -7.47 16.56
N PRO A 98 27.29 -7.54 16.90
CA PRO A 98 26.71 -8.71 17.55
C PRO A 98 26.98 -9.97 16.72
N PHE A 99 27.56 -11.04 17.28
CA PHE A 99 28.03 -12.17 16.46
C PHE A 99 26.91 -12.80 15.60
N THR A 100 25.66 -12.75 16.05
CA THR A 100 24.52 -13.30 15.30
C THR A 100 24.30 -12.58 13.97
N ILE A 101 24.74 -11.32 13.84
CA ILE A 101 24.53 -10.51 12.64
C ILE A 101 25.23 -11.10 11.41
N GLN A 102 26.42 -11.69 11.60
CA GLN A 102 27.22 -12.27 10.52
C GLN A 102 26.51 -13.48 9.91
N TYR A 103 25.88 -14.30 10.77
CA TYR A 103 25.03 -15.41 10.34
C TYR A 103 23.70 -14.96 9.75
N ALA A 104 23.14 -13.86 10.25
CA ALA A 104 21.89 -13.30 9.74
C ALA A 104 22.08 -12.76 8.31
N TYR A 105 23.22 -12.14 8.00
CA TYR A 105 23.54 -11.70 6.64
C TYR A 105 23.50 -12.84 5.63
N GLU A 106 23.95 -14.05 5.98
CA GLU A 106 23.91 -15.18 5.04
C GLU A 106 22.51 -15.75 4.80
N GLN A 107 21.54 -15.42 5.65
CA GLN A 107 20.20 -16.04 5.66
C GLN A 107 19.09 -15.06 5.35
N THR A 108 19.41 -13.77 5.26
CA THR A 108 18.42 -12.73 5.05
C THR A 108 18.76 -11.90 3.82
N PRO A 109 17.74 -11.47 3.06
CA PRO A 109 17.94 -10.61 1.91
C PRO A 109 18.68 -9.32 2.32
N LYS A 110 19.59 -8.82 1.47
CA LYS A 110 20.44 -7.64 1.73
C LYS A 110 19.64 -6.38 2.11
N GLN A 111 18.41 -6.30 1.63
CA GLN A 111 17.44 -5.22 1.83
C GLN A 111 17.20 -4.92 3.31
N ILE A 112 17.13 -5.96 4.15
CA ILE A 112 16.77 -5.75 5.56
C ILE A 112 17.98 -5.46 6.45
N TRP A 113 19.20 -5.58 5.93
CA TRP A 113 20.45 -5.51 6.70
C TRP A 113 20.65 -4.19 7.42
N ASN A 114 20.17 -3.09 6.83
CA ASN A 114 20.30 -1.74 7.39
C ASN A 114 19.09 -1.29 8.20
N THR A 115 18.06 -2.14 8.35
CA THR A 115 16.86 -1.76 9.09
C THR A 115 17.12 -1.74 10.61
N PRO A 116 16.56 -0.77 11.36
CA PRO A 116 16.66 -0.77 12.82
C PRO A 116 16.16 -2.06 13.46
N GLY A 117 15.12 -2.67 12.87
CA GLY A 117 14.57 -3.95 13.31
C GLY A 117 15.55 -5.11 13.20
N PHE A 118 16.29 -5.21 12.09
CA PHE A 118 17.30 -6.25 11.90
C PHE A 118 18.43 -6.16 12.93
N TRP A 119 18.92 -4.95 13.20
CA TRP A 119 19.91 -4.71 14.25
C TRP A 119 19.35 -4.98 15.64
N HIS A 120 18.11 -4.58 15.92
CA HIS A 120 17.45 -4.83 17.21
C HIS A 120 17.36 -6.33 17.50
N VAL A 121 16.89 -7.12 16.52
CA VAL A 121 16.76 -8.58 16.66
C VAL A 121 18.12 -9.22 16.93
N ASN A 122 19.13 -8.90 16.14
CA ASN A 122 20.47 -9.48 16.29
C ASN A 122 21.14 -9.09 17.62
N LYS A 123 21.00 -7.84 18.06
CA LYS A 123 21.48 -7.42 19.39
C LYS A 123 20.80 -8.22 20.51
N ARG A 124 19.47 -8.41 20.45
CA ARG A 124 18.71 -9.16 21.47
C ARG A 124 19.08 -10.65 21.49
N LEU A 125 19.22 -11.28 20.33
CA LEU A 125 19.67 -12.68 20.24
C LEU A 125 21.09 -12.85 20.78
N THR A 126 21.98 -11.92 20.45
CA THR A 126 23.36 -11.93 20.96
C THR A 126 23.38 -11.78 22.49
N VAL A 127 22.61 -10.85 23.07
CA VAL A 127 22.47 -10.71 24.53
C VAL A 127 21.93 -11.99 25.17
N MET A 128 20.91 -12.61 24.57
CA MET A 128 20.35 -13.88 25.05
C MET A 128 21.41 -14.99 25.10
N TRP A 129 22.20 -15.16 24.03
CA TRP A 129 23.30 -16.12 23.99
C TRP A 129 24.38 -15.77 25.03
N GLY A 130 24.71 -14.50 25.21
CA GLY A 130 25.65 -14.05 26.24
C GLY A 130 25.19 -14.44 27.64
N LEU A 131 23.90 -14.24 27.95
CA LEU A 131 23.31 -14.62 29.23
C LEU A 131 23.30 -16.14 29.44
N ILE A 132 22.91 -16.92 28.42
CA ILE A 132 22.91 -18.40 28.49
C ILE A 132 24.32 -18.92 28.77
N LEU A 133 25.33 -18.44 28.03
CA LEU A 133 26.71 -18.91 28.14
C LEU A 133 27.36 -18.45 29.45
N THR A 134 27.09 -17.22 29.91
CA THR A 134 27.51 -16.76 31.24
C THR A 134 26.87 -17.59 32.34
N PHE A 135 25.57 -17.89 32.24
CA PHE A 135 24.89 -18.75 33.20
C PHE A 135 25.53 -20.14 33.25
N SER A 136 25.80 -20.76 32.11
CA SER A 136 26.50 -22.06 32.05
C SER A 136 27.89 -22.02 32.68
N ALA A 137 28.64 -20.93 32.47
CA ALA A 137 29.96 -20.75 33.07
C ALA A 137 29.89 -20.60 34.61
N VAL A 138 28.91 -19.84 35.11
CA VAL A 138 28.69 -19.65 36.55
C VAL A 138 28.15 -20.92 37.22
N LEU A 139 27.30 -21.68 36.53
CA LEU A 139 26.73 -22.93 37.03
C LEU A 139 27.83 -23.94 37.43
N TYR A 140 28.97 -23.91 36.74
CA TYR A 140 30.14 -24.73 37.05
C TYR A 140 30.80 -24.40 38.39
N LEU A 141 30.68 -23.16 38.85
CA LEU A 141 31.30 -22.71 40.09
C LEU A 141 30.50 -23.17 41.33
N ILE A 142 29.29 -23.68 41.13
CA ILE A 142 28.43 -24.18 42.19
C ILE A 142 28.84 -25.62 42.52
N PRO A 143 29.10 -25.97 43.80
CA PRO A 143 29.35 -27.35 44.20
C PRO A 143 28.08 -28.19 44.01
N TRP A 144 28.06 -29.06 43.01
CA TRP A 144 26.98 -30.03 42.79
C TRP A 144 27.22 -31.24 43.69
N GLY A 145 26.19 -31.65 44.44
CA GLY A 145 26.29 -32.83 45.31
C GLY A 145 26.24 -34.15 44.54
N VAL A 146 26.54 -35.24 45.25
CA VAL A 146 26.80 -36.59 44.69
C VAL A 146 25.53 -37.41 44.41
N THR A 147 24.34 -36.83 44.60
CA THR A 147 23.09 -37.58 44.39
C THR A 147 22.68 -37.56 42.91
N THR A 148 22.09 -38.66 42.44
CA THR A 148 21.53 -38.75 41.08
C THR A 148 20.55 -37.63 40.77
N ALA A 149 19.78 -37.16 41.77
CA ALA A 149 18.87 -36.03 41.62
C ALA A 149 19.61 -34.72 41.31
N GLN A 150 20.73 -34.46 41.98
CA GLN A 150 21.55 -33.25 41.75
C GLN A 150 22.24 -33.28 40.38
N GLU A 151 22.67 -34.45 39.91
CA GLU A 151 23.22 -34.63 38.55
C GLU A 151 22.17 -34.34 37.47
N ILE A 152 20.95 -34.85 37.64
CA ILE A 152 19.84 -34.58 36.73
C ILE A 152 19.53 -33.09 36.70
N ILE A 153 19.45 -32.43 37.87
CA ILE A 153 19.21 -30.99 37.95
C ILE A 153 20.31 -30.19 37.24
N TYR A 154 21.58 -30.55 37.43
CA TYR A 154 22.70 -29.91 36.74
C TYR A 154 22.57 -30.04 35.21
N GLN A 155 22.30 -31.24 34.70
CA GLN A 155 22.12 -31.49 33.27
C GLN A 155 20.94 -30.69 32.70
N VAL A 156 19.81 -30.63 33.42
CA VAL A 156 18.65 -29.84 33.00
C VAL A 156 18.99 -28.35 32.96
N LEU A 157 19.62 -27.80 34.00
CA LEU A 157 20.01 -26.39 34.05
C LEU A 157 21.04 -26.03 32.98
N LEU A 158 21.85 -26.98 32.52
CA LEU A 158 22.81 -26.78 31.46
C LEU A 158 22.17 -26.84 30.05
N TYR A 159 21.41 -27.89 29.76
CA TYR A 159 20.91 -28.15 28.40
C TYR A 159 19.58 -27.45 28.09
N ALA A 160 18.72 -27.21 29.08
CA ALA A 160 17.43 -26.55 28.85
C ALA A 160 17.59 -25.09 28.33
N PRO A 161 18.49 -24.25 28.89
CA PRO A 161 18.72 -22.91 28.34
C PRO A 161 19.30 -22.93 26.92
N MET A 162 20.20 -23.88 26.61
CA MET A 162 20.79 -24.02 25.28
C MET A 162 19.75 -24.40 24.23
N THR A 163 18.92 -25.40 24.53
CA THR A 163 17.81 -25.83 23.66
C THR A 163 16.79 -24.70 23.46
N LEU A 164 16.46 -23.97 24.53
CA LEU A 164 15.62 -22.78 24.47
C LEU A 164 16.26 -21.68 23.62
N GLY A 165 17.57 -21.45 23.73
CA GLY A 165 18.31 -20.47 22.93
C GLY A 165 18.23 -20.75 21.43
N PHE A 166 18.38 -22.02 21.02
CA PHE A 166 18.18 -22.42 19.62
C PHE A 166 16.73 -22.23 19.16
N TYR A 167 15.76 -22.62 19.98
CA TYR A 167 14.34 -22.42 19.70
C TYR A 167 13.98 -20.94 19.54
N LEU A 168 14.41 -20.09 20.47
CA LEU A 168 14.17 -18.64 20.44
C LEU A 168 14.92 -17.95 19.30
N SER A 169 16.12 -18.40 18.95
CA SER A 169 16.83 -17.91 17.75
C SER A 169 16.02 -18.16 16.47
N LYS A 170 15.10 -19.14 16.48
CA LYS A 170 14.18 -19.42 15.36
C LYS A 170 12.93 -18.57 15.40
N LYS A 171 12.31 -18.49 16.58
CA LYS A 171 10.97 -17.94 16.74
C LYS A 171 10.96 -16.44 17.02
N TYR A 172 11.99 -15.90 17.66
CA TYR A 172 12.04 -14.50 18.06
C TYR A 172 12.05 -13.52 16.86
N PRO A 173 12.80 -13.75 15.76
CA PRO A 173 12.76 -12.84 14.61
C PRO A 173 11.38 -12.73 13.96
N SER A 174 10.67 -13.85 13.77
CA SER A 174 9.32 -13.85 13.20
C SER A 174 8.31 -13.21 14.15
N TRP A 175 8.35 -13.59 15.43
CA TRP A 175 7.51 -12.98 16.47
C TRP A 175 7.71 -11.46 16.58
N TYR A 176 8.97 -10.99 16.54
CA TYR A 176 9.27 -9.56 16.61
C TYR A 176 8.69 -8.83 15.38
N ARG A 177 8.86 -9.41 14.18
CA ARG A 177 8.30 -8.86 12.94
C ARG A 177 6.77 -8.76 13.01
N GLU A 178 6.09 -9.84 13.37
CA GLU A 178 4.62 -9.88 13.53
C GLU A 178 4.14 -8.85 14.55
N ARG A 179 4.84 -8.72 15.68
CA ARG A 179 4.52 -7.73 16.71
C ARG A 179 4.67 -6.30 16.21
N GLN A 180 5.71 -6.00 15.43
CA GLN A 180 5.91 -4.66 14.85
C GLN A 180 4.86 -4.34 13.80
N ILE A 181 4.51 -5.30 12.94
CA ILE A 181 3.43 -5.17 11.96
C ILE A 181 2.12 -4.85 12.68
N LYS A 182 1.74 -5.67 13.66
CA LYS A 182 0.51 -5.46 14.44
C LYS A 182 0.48 -4.09 15.10
N LYS A 183 1.60 -3.64 15.68
CA LYS A 183 1.71 -2.31 16.28
C LYS A 183 1.51 -1.19 15.25
N ARG A 184 2.08 -1.32 14.04
CA ARG A 184 1.92 -0.33 12.96
C ARG A 184 0.48 -0.25 12.47
N LEU A 185 -0.17 -1.40 12.27
CA LEU A 185 -1.56 -1.47 11.81
C LEU A 185 -2.55 -0.93 12.85
N GLN A 186 -2.34 -1.25 14.14
CA GLN A 186 -3.15 -0.69 15.23
C GLN A 186 -3.00 0.83 15.35
N ALA A 187 -1.86 1.38 14.98
CA ALA A 187 -1.62 2.82 14.97
C ALA A 187 -2.01 3.49 13.65
N ASN A 188 -2.44 2.75 12.62
CA ASN A 188 -2.76 3.30 11.32
C ASN A 188 -4.12 4.04 11.37
N PRO A 189 -4.16 5.37 11.21
CA PRO A 189 -5.42 6.12 11.29
C PRO A 189 -6.43 5.69 10.21
N CYS A 190 -5.94 5.24 9.05
CA CYS A 190 -6.74 4.74 7.94
C CYS A 190 -7.27 3.31 8.15
N LEU A 191 -7.15 2.76 9.36
CA LEU A 191 -7.83 1.53 9.80
C LEU A 191 -8.64 1.76 11.09
N GLN A 192 -8.83 3.02 11.50
CA GLN A 192 -9.56 3.41 12.70
C GLN A 192 -10.79 4.26 12.34
N ASN A 193 -11.71 4.40 13.29
CA ASN A 193 -12.91 5.24 13.15
C ASN A 193 -13.68 4.90 11.86
N ASN A 194 -14.05 5.90 11.03
CA ASN A 194 -14.76 5.62 9.79
C ASN A 194 -13.91 4.91 8.74
N PHE A 195 -12.58 4.97 8.80
CA PHE A 195 -11.72 4.19 7.92
C PHE A 195 -11.61 2.71 8.36
N ALA A 196 -12.09 2.36 9.56
CA ALA A 196 -12.08 0.96 9.98
C ALA A 196 -12.96 0.13 9.05
N PRO A 197 -12.48 -1.03 8.57
CA PRO A 197 -13.22 -1.84 7.62
C PRO A 197 -14.56 -2.29 8.23
N ILE A 198 -15.57 -2.38 7.38
CA ILE A 198 -16.76 -3.18 7.67
C ILE A 198 -16.58 -4.52 6.98
N ARG A 199 -17.00 -5.63 7.59
CA ARG A 199 -16.85 -6.97 6.97
C ARG A 199 -18.19 -7.57 6.56
N GLU A 200 -19.28 -7.01 7.06
CA GLU A 200 -20.63 -7.48 6.75
C GLU A 200 -21.12 -6.87 5.43
N GLU A 201 -21.53 -7.73 4.50
CA GLU A 201 -22.37 -7.39 3.36
C GLU A 201 -23.83 -7.26 3.81
N SER A 202 -24.53 -6.19 3.43
CA SER A 202 -25.86 -5.89 3.97
C SER A 202 -26.82 -5.33 2.93
N ASP A 203 -28.10 -5.45 3.25
CA ASP A 203 -29.25 -4.97 2.48
C ASP A 203 -30.19 -4.22 3.43
N PHE A 204 -30.53 -2.97 3.12
CA PHE A 204 -31.47 -2.18 3.92
C PHE A 204 -32.55 -1.55 3.04
N GLU A 205 -33.80 -1.80 3.37
CA GLU A 205 -34.96 -1.35 2.56
C GLU A 205 -35.87 -0.36 3.30
N ASN A 206 -35.90 -0.42 4.64
CA ASN A 206 -36.75 0.44 5.47
C ASN A 206 -35.94 1.62 6.01
N LEU A 207 -35.42 2.45 5.09
CA LEU A 207 -34.56 3.58 5.44
C LEU A 207 -35.39 4.79 5.89
N ILE A 208 -34.88 5.51 6.90
CA ILE A 208 -35.51 6.73 7.40
C ILE A 208 -35.11 7.88 6.46
N VAL A 209 -36.10 8.55 5.87
CA VAL A 209 -35.91 9.72 5.01
C VAL A 209 -36.37 10.97 5.75
N LYS A 210 -35.51 11.99 5.79
CA LYS A 210 -35.85 13.35 6.20
C LYS A 210 -35.82 14.25 4.97
N GLY A 211 -36.85 15.07 4.77
CA GLY A 211 -37.03 15.84 3.53
C GLY A 211 -37.80 15.06 2.46
N GLU A 212 -37.67 15.45 1.19
CA GLU A 212 -38.38 14.84 0.06
C GLU A 212 -37.38 14.47 -1.05
N ILE A 213 -37.34 13.18 -1.43
CA ILE A 213 -36.51 12.73 -2.55
C ILE A 213 -37.17 13.23 -3.84
N PRO A 214 -36.46 13.98 -4.72
CA PRO A 214 -37.03 14.45 -5.97
C PRO A 214 -37.53 13.30 -6.85
N LYS A 215 -38.81 13.34 -7.27
CA LYS A 215 -39.46 12.25 -8.01
C LYS A 215 -38.78 11.82 -9.31
N HIS A 216 -38.00 12.71 -9.93
CA HIS A 216 -37.31 12.46 -11.19
C HIS A 216 -35.86 11.99 -10.99
N LEU A 217 -35.37 11.96 -9.75
CA LEU A 217 -34.07 11.39 -9.40
C LEU A 217 -34.24 9.88 -9.23
N GLN A 218 -34.32 9.18 -10.36
CA GLN A 218 -34.49 7.73 -10.41
C GLN A 218 -33.24 7.05 -10.96
N GLY A 219 -32.69 6.11 -10.19
CA GLY A 219 -31.45 5.41 -10.53
C GLY A 219 -30.68 4.92 -9.31
N ALA A 220 -29.42 4.55 -9.52
CA ALA A 220 -28.53 4.08 -8.48
C ALA A 220 -27.29 4.97 -8.36
N TYR A 221 -26.98 5.42 -7.15
CA TYR A 221 -25.65 5.91 -6.81
C TYR A 221 -24.83 4.73 -6.33
N MET A 222 -23.66 4.50 -6.91
CA MET A 222 -22.72 3.48 -6.44
C MET A 222 -21.36 4.11 -6.22
N ARG A 223 -20.72 3.76 -5.10
CA ARG A 223 -19.37 4.23 -4.78
C ARG A 223 -18.50 3.10 -4.30
N ASN A 224 -17.32 2.99 -4.91
CA ASN A 224 -16.31 2.02 -4.52
C ASN A 224 -15.34 2.61 -3.50
N GLY A 225 -14.58 1.77 -2.83
CA GLY A 225 -13.58 2.21 -1.88
C GLY A 225 -12.80 1.07 -1.27
N SER A 226 -11.61 1.41 -0.79
CA SER A 226 -10.77 0.47 -0.06
C SER A 226 -11.43 0.03 1.25
N ASN A 227 -11.58 -1.28 1.43
CA ASN A 227 -12.05 -1.87 2.66
C ASN A 227 -11.42 -3.27 2.87
N PRO A 228 -10.29 -3.41 3.58
CA PRO A 228 -9.63 -4.70 3.80
C PRO A 228 -10.56 -5.78 4.39
N ALA A 229 -10.71 -6.91 3.69
CA ALA A 229 -11.54 -8.02 4.16
C ALA A 229 -10.92 -8.77 5.34
N PHE A 230 -9.59 -8.78 5.43
CA PHE A 230 -8.80 -9.38 6.50
C PHE A 230 -7.91 -8.33 7.16
N ASP A 231 -7.34 -8.66 8.32
CA ASP A 231 -6.29 -7.83 8.92
C ASP A 231 -5.11 -7.81 7.94
N PRO A 232 -4.75 -6.64 7.37
CA PRO A 232 -3.76 -6.58 6.30
C PRO A 232 -2.34 -6.84 6.84
N ILE A 233 -1.39 -7.21 5.97
CA ILE A 233 0.02 -7.36 6.36
C ILE A 233 0.73 -5.99 6.40
N SER A 234 0.38 -5.14 5.45
CA SER A 234 0.72 -3.71 5.34
C SER A 234 -0.45 -3.00 4.67
N TYR A 235 -0.65 -1.71 4.94
CA TYR A 235 -1.79 -0.97 4.42
C TYR A 235 -1.49 0.52 4.32
N THR A 236 -1.68 1.07 3.13
CA THR A 236 -1.52 2.47 2.76
C THR A 236 -2.79 2.92 2.02
N TYR A 237 -3.63 3.69 2.67
CA TYR A 237 -4.74 4.38 2.00
C TYR A 237 -4.19 5.58 1.21
N PRO A 238 -4.73 5.91 0.02
CA PRO A 238 -5.89 5.30 -0.66
C PRO A 238 -5.56 4.14 -1.62
N ILE A 239 -4.34 3.60 -1.62
CA ILE A 239 -3.84 2.73 -2.71
C ILE A 239 -3.88 1.22 -2.42
N ASP A 240 -4.24 0.82 -1.20
CA ASP A 240 -4.33 -0.58 -0.78
C ASP A 240 -5.74 -0.92 -0.32
N GLY A 241 -6.20 -2.15 -0.53
CA GLY A 241 -7.44 -2.69 0.06
C GLY A 241 -8.18 -3.67 -0.84
N ASP A 242 -9.37 -4.08 -0.36
CA ASP A 242 -10.35 -4.82 -1.15
C ASP A 242 -11.50 -3.90 -1.54
N GLY A 243 -12.02 -4.06 -2.74
CA GLY A 243 -13.13 -3.28 -3.26
C GLY A 243 -14.41 -3.66 -2.58
N MET A 244 -15.06 -2.67 -1.97
CA MET A 244 -16.43 -2.81 -1.50
C MET A 244 -17.28 -1.68 -2.06
N ILE A 245 -18.23 -2.07 -2.89
CA ILE A 245 -19.19 -1.16 -3.51
C ILE A 245 -20.30 -0.93 -2.49
N HIS A 246 -20.63 0.34 -2.28
CA HIS A 246 -21.79 0.78 -1.54
C HIS A 246 -22.75 1.46 -2.51
N ALA A 247 -23.98 0.95 -2.59
CA ALA A 247 -25.00 1.45 -3.49
C ALA A 247 -26.23 1.96 -2.74
N MET A 248 -26.76 3.08 -3.20
CA MET A 248 -28.06 3.63 -2.83
C MET A 248 -28.94 3.66 -4.07
N TYR A 249 -30.01 2.87 -4.07
CA TYR A 249 -30.96 2.77 -5.17
C TYR A 249 -32.15 3.68 -4.86
N LEU A 250 -32.32 4.70 -5.67
CA LEU A 250 -33.42 5.67 -5.63
C LEU A 250 -34.45 5.32 -6.70
N GLU A 251 -34.94 4.08 -6.68
CA GLU A 251 -35.89 3.57 -7.66
C GLU A 251 -37.30 3.49 -7.06
N ASP A 252 -38.19 2.68 -7.62
CA ASP A 252 -39.52 2.40 -7.05
C ASP A 252 -39.43 1.96 -5.58
N LYS A 253 -38.35 1.24 -5.24
CA LYS A 253 -38.03 0.84 -3.88
C LYS A 253 -36.69 1.44 -3.47
N LEU A 254 -36.73 2.39 -2.53
CA LEU A 254 -35.55 2.93 -1.87
C LEU A 254 -34.83 1.80 -1.11
N HIS A 255 -33.58 1.54 -1.43
CA HIS A 255 -32.78 0.59 -0.67
C HIS A 255 -31.28 0.85 -0.79
N TYR A 256 -30.53 0.30 0.15
CA TYR A 256 -29.07 0.31 0.19
C TYR A 256 -28.53 -1.12 0.12
N ARG A 257 -27.39 -1.29 -0.56
CA ARG A 257 -26.63 -2.55 -0.58
C ARG A 257 -25.13 -2.29 -0.50
N ASN A 258 -24.39 -3.20 0.14
CA ASN A 258 -22.95 -3.30 -0.05
C ASN A 258 -22.47 -4.72 -0.33
N ARG A 259 -21.51 -4.86 -1.24
CA ARG A 259 -20.86 -6.13 -1.59
C ARG A 259 -19.37 -5.93 -1.85
N TYR A 260 -18.58 -6.96 -1.53
CA TYR A 260 -17.20 -7.04 -1.98
C TYR A 260 -17.13 -7.38 -3.47
N VAL A 261 -16.20 -6.74 -4.16
CA VAL A 261 -15.77 -7.18 -5.49
C VAL A 261 -14.91 -8.43 -5.30
N LYS A 262 -15.40 -9.58 -5.76
CA LYS A 262 -14.78 -10.89 -5.56
C LYS A 262 -13.60 -11.10 -6.51
N THR A 263 -12.54 -10.32 -6.33
CA THR A 263 -11.32 -10.47 -7.11
C THR A 263 -10.64 -11.81 -6.82
N LYS A 264 -9.83 -12.30 -7.77
CA LYS A 264 -9.05 -13.54 -7.59
C LYS A 264 -8.23 -13.53 -6.29
N GLY A 265 -7.60 -12.39 -5.98
CA GLY A 265 -6.82 -12.21 -4.76
C GLY A 265 -7.67 -12.30 -3.49
N LEU A 266 -8.85 -11.66 -3.46
CA LEU A 266 -9.76 -11.75 -2.32
C LEU A 266 -10.31 -13.16 -2.13
N LEU A 267 -10.73 -13.84 -3.20
CA LEU A 267 -11.23 -15.21 -3.14
C LEU A 267 -10.18 -16.18 -2.55
N LEU A 268 -8.91 -16.00 -2.90
CA LEU A 268 -7.82 -16.80 -2.34
C LEU A 268 -7.61 -16.51 -0.84
N GLU A 269 -7.64 -15.24 -0.43
CA GLU A 269 -7.57 -14.88 1.00
C GLU A 269 -8.75 -15.40 1.80
N GLN A 270 -9.96 -15.39 1.22
CA GLN A 270 -11.15 -15.99 1.83
C GLN A 270 -10.99 -17.50 2.04
N LYS A 271 -10.46 -18.22 1.04
CA LYS A 271 -10.15 -19.65 1.17
C LYS A 271 -9.13 -19.94 2.26
N LEU A 272 -8.17 -19.04 2.48
CA LEU A 272 -7.09 -19.19 3.47
C LEU A 272 -7.43 -18.58 4.85
N GLY A 273 -8.50 -17.78 4.94
CA GLY A 273 -8.95 -17.10 6.16
C GLY A 273 -8.02 -15.99 6.65
N ARG A 274 -7.16 -15.44 5.80
CA ARG A 274 -6.18 -14.40 6.16
C ARG A 274 -5.66 -13.63 4.96
N ALA A 275 -5.14 -12.43 5.20
CA ALA A 275 -4.37 -11.69 4.21
C ALA A 275 -3.09 -12.45 3.81
N ILE A 276 -2.75 -12.41 2.52
CA ILE A 276 -1.54 -13.01 1.95
C ILE A 276 -0.71 -12.02 1.14
N TYR A 277 -1.30 -10.88 0.76
CA TYR A 277 -0.62 -9.79 0.07
C TYR A 277 -0.21 -8.68 1.06
N GLY A 278 0.95 -8.07 0.80
CA GLY A 278 1.30 -6.74 1.30
C GLY A 278 0.77 -5.65 0.37
N GLY A 279 0.62 -4.44 0.90
CA GLY A 279 0.25 -3.25 0.13
C GLY A 279 1.37 -2.69 -0.75
N ILE A 280 1.04 -1.79 -1.67
CA ILE A 280 1.92 -1.26 -2.72
C ILE A 280 3.19 -0.60 -2.16
N ALA A 281 3.07 0.14 -1.05
CA ALA A 281 4.24 0.80 -0.42
C ALA A 281 5.21 -0.18 0.27
N MET A 282 4.73 -1.37 0.63
CA MET A 282 5.52 -2.44 1.24
C MET A 282 5.04 -3.79 0.68
N PRO A 283 5.38 -4.10 -0.58
CA PRO A 283 4.84 -5.25 -1.28
C PRO A 283 5.36 -6.53 -0.66
N ILE A 284 4.43 -7.47 -0.44
CA ILE A 284 4.73 -8.82 0.04
C ILE A 284 3.95 -9.76 -0.87
N PRO A 285 4.59 -10.40 -1.86
CA PRO A 285 3.91 -11.34 -2.72
C PRO A 285 3.51 -12.60 -1.93
N PRO A 286 2.43 -13.28 -2.33
CA PRO A 286 2.03 -14.53 -1.69
C PRO A 286 3.05 -15.64 -1.95
N ASP A 287 3.11 -16.64 -1.05
CA ASP A 287 3.95 -17.82 -1.25
C ASP A 287 3.47 -18.58 -2.51
N PRO A 288 4.35 -18.86 -3.50
CA PRO A 288 4.00 -19.59 -4.71
C PRO A 288 3.36 -20.97 -4.48
N LYS A 289 3.51 -21.55 -3.28
CA LYS A 289 2.86 -22.81 -2.91
C LYS A 289 1.37 -22.68 -2.59
N LEU A 290 0.89 -21.45 -2.36
CA LEU A 290 -0.49 -21.15 -2.02
C LEU A 290 -1.36 -20.89 -3.25
N ILE A 291 -0.74 -20.64 -4.39
CA ILE A 291 -1.37 -20.33 -5.68
C ILE A 291 -1.37 -21.57 -6.59
N GLY A 292 -2.33 -21.63 -7.52
CA GLY A 292 -2.37 -22.70 -8.52
C GLY A 292 -1.18 -22.61 -9.50
N PRO A 293 -0.76 -23.71 -10.14
CA PRO A 293 0.38 -23.73 -11.07
C PRO A 293 0.21 -22.86 -12.32
N ASN A 294 -1.02 -22.40 -12.60
CA ASN A 294 -1.36 -21.54 -13.74
C ASN A 294 -1.75 -20.11 -13.32
N ASP A 295 -1.73 -19.79 -12.04
CA ASP A 295 -2.07 -18.47 -11.53
C ASP A 295 -0.79 -17.67 -11.32
N ASP A 296 -0.69 -16.49 -11.93
CA ASP A 296 0.32 -15.50 -11.57
C ASP A 296 -0.32 -14.49 -10.60
N PRO A 297 0.02 -14.51 -9.30
CA PRO A 297 -0.57 -13.59 -8.33
C PRO A 297 -0.08 -12.15 -8.51
N GLY A 298 0.99 -11.94 -9.28
CA GLY A 298 1.71 -10.68 -9.32
C GLY A 298 2.31 -10.26 -7.96
N PRO A 299 3.11 -9.19 -7.94
CA PRO A 299 3.61 -8.61 -6.69
C PRO A 299 2.56 -7.79 -5.93
N PHE A 300 1.48 -7.38 -6.60
CA PHE A 300 0.43 -6.53 -6.05
C PHE A 300 -0.93 -7.19 -6.18
N LYS A 301 -1.78 -6.95 -5.18
CA LYS A 301 -3.16 -7.43 -5.19
C LYS A 301 -4.03 -6.47 -6.02
N ASN A 302 -4.66 -6.96 -7.07
CA ASN A 302 -5.78 -6.25 -7.69
C ASN A 302 -6.96 -6.25 -6.71
N GLY A 303 -7.24 -5.09 -6.13
CA GLY A 303 -8.33 -4.92 -5.18
C GLY A 303 -9.63 -4.40 -5.80
N ALA A 304 -9.65 -3.95 -7.05
CA ALA A 304 -10.85 -3.43 -7.74
C ALA A 304 -11.68 -2.46 -6.89
N PHE A 305 -11.00 -1.53 -6.19
CA PHE A 305 -11.59 -0.69 -5.14
C PHE A 305 -11.69 0.81 -5.45
N ILE A 306 -11.14 1.27 -6.59
CA ILE A 306 -10.94 2.71 -6.81
C ILE A 306 -12.22 3.38 -7.31
N HIS A 307 -12.83 2.83 -8.35
CA HIS A 307 -14.02 3.41 -8.99
C HIS A 307 -15.00 2.32 -9.41
N ILE A 308 -16.24 2.72 -9.69
CA ILE A 308 -17.30 1.93 -10.30
C ILE A 308 -17.92 2.80 -11.41
N ILE A 309 -17.80 2.37 -12.66
CA ILE A 309 -18.37 3.07 -13.82
C ILE A 309 -19.38 2.20 -14.54
N LYS A 310 -20.07 2.76 -15.53
CA LYS A 310 -20.93 1.99 -16.45
C LYS A 310 -20.63 2.37 -17.90
N HIS A 311 -20.41 1.37 -18.74
CA HIS A 311 -20.25 1.54 -20.18
C HIS A 311 -20.81 0.33 -20.92
N ALA A 312 -21.47 0.54 -22.06
CA ALA A 312 -22.13 -0.52 -22.83
C ALA A 312 -22.99 -1.47 -21.96
N GLN A 313 -23.77 -0.88 -21.03
CA GLN A 313 -24.63 -1.57 -20.06
C GLN A 313 -23.93 -2.44 -19.00
N ARG A 314 -22.61 -2.42 -18.91
CA ARG A 314 -21.81 -3.18 -17.94
C ARG A 314 -21.33 -2.26 -16.82
N TYR A 315 -21.46 -2.69 -15.56
CA TYR A 315 -20.86 -1.98 -14.42
C TYR A 315 -19.45 -2.52 -14.19
N LEU A 316 -18.46 -1.63 -14.11
CA LEU A 316 -17.05 -2.00 -14.04
C LEU A 316 -16.41 -1.46 -12.77
N ALA A 317 -16.02 -2.36 -11.87
CA ALA A 317 -15.22 -2.05 -10.69
C ALA A 317 -13.73 -2.00 -11.07
N MET A 318 -13.09 -0.86 -10.83
CA MET A 318 -11.77 -0.55 -11.40
C MET A 318 -10.67 -0.48 -10.35
N TRP A 319 -9.43 -0.69 -10.80
CA TRP A 319 -8.20 -0.59 -10.02
C TRP A 319 -7.10 0.10 -10.84
N GLU A 320 -5.94 0.35 -10.25
CA GLU A 320 -4.78 0.95 -10.92
C GLU A 320 -3.95 -0.10 -11.65
N GLY A 321 -4.07 -0.16 -12.98
CA GLY A 321 -3.16 -0.94 -13.84
C GLY A 321 -3.44 -2.44 -13.92
N GLY A 322 -4.64 -2.88 -13.52
CA GLY A 322 -5.07 -4.27 -13.64
C GLY A 322 -6.43 -4.41 -14.31
N PRO A 323 -6.90 -5.66 -14.51
CA PRO A 323 -8.22 -5.89 -15.07
C PRO A 323 -9.33 -5.26 -14.20
N ALA A 324 -10.25 -4.53 -14.84
CA ALA A 324 -11.51 -4.20 -14.22
C ALA A 324 -12.37 -5.48 -14.02
N TYR A 325 -13.29 -5.45 -13.06
CA TYR A 325 -14.23 -6.53 -12.81
C TYR A 325 -15.64 -6.09 -13.17
N GLU A 326 -16.33 -6.89 -13.98
CA GLU A 326 -17.75 -6.67 -14.24
C GLU A 326 -18.58 -7.06 -13.02
N VAL A 327 -19.53 -6.22 -12.67
CA VAL A 327 -20.52 -6.48 -11.61
C VAL A 327 -21.93 -6.27 -12.17
N ASP A 328 -22.91 -7.03 -11.67
CA ASP A 328 -24.31 -6.80 -12.01
C ASP A 328 -24.91 -5.63 -11.19
N HIS A 329 -26.17 -5.29 -11.49
CA HIS A 329 -26.88 -4.24 -10.78
C HIS A 329 -27.05 -4.56 -9.29
N GLU A 330 -27.11 -5.84 -8.94
CA GLU A 330 -27.20 -6.36 -7.59
C GLU A 330 -25.86 -6.41 -6.83
N LEU A 331 -24.77 -5.96 -7.48
CA LEU A 331 -23.38 -5.95 -7.00
C LEU A 331 -22.72 -7.33 -6.88
N ASN A 332 -23.23 -8.35 -7.58
CA ASN A 332 -22.52 -9.62 -7.72
C ASN A 332 -21.40 -9.46 -8.74
N THR A 333 -20.20 -9.93 -8.39
CA THR A 333 -19.08 -10.00 -9.32
C THR A 333 -19.30 -11.10 -10.35
N ILE A 334 -19.19 -10.74 -11.63
CA ILE A 334 -19.36 -11.65 -12.76
C ILE A 334 -18.00 -12.24 -13.14
N GLU A 335 -17.10 -11.42 -13.68
CA GLU A 335 -15.77 -11.84 -14.13
C GLU A 335 -14.84 -10.63 -14.32
N GLU A 336 -13.58 -10.89 -14.70
CA GLU A 336 -12.69 -9.84 -15.20
C GLU A 336 -13.20 -9.34 -16.57
N TRP A 337 -13.04 -8.05 -16.86
CA TRP A 337 -13.64 -7.43 -18.04
C TRP A 337 -12.84 -7.70 -19.32
N HIS A 338 -13.55 -8.21 -20.33
CA HIS A 338 -13.03 -8.56 -21.66
C HIS A 338 -13.79 -7.77 -22.74
N PRO A 339 -13.39 -6.54 -23.10
CA PRO A 339 -14.10 -5.74 -24.11
C PRO A 339 -13.86 -6.26 -25.53
N GLY A 340 -14.52 -7.36 -25.91
CA GLY A 340 -14.38 -7.99 -27.22
C GLY A 340 -13.05 -8.74 -27.43
N THR A 341 -12.29 -8.98 -26.36
CA THR A 341 -10.97 -9.62 -26.36
C THR A 341 -11.02 -11.00 -25.70
N THR A 342 -10.00 -11.83 -25.93
CA THR A 342 -9.85 -13.15 -25.25
C THR A 342 -9.14 -13.06 -23.90
N LYS A 343 -8.45 -11.94 -23.63
CA LYS A 343 -7.77 -11.66 -22.37
C LYS A 343 -8.38 -10.43 -21.71
N PRO A 344 -8.38 -10.34 -20.37
CA PRO A 344 -8.85 -9.14 -19.70
C PRO A 344 -8.02 -7.92 -20.09
N LEU A 345 -8.66 -6.76 -20.18
CA LEU A 345 -7.99 -5.50 -20.46
C LEU A 345 -7.51 -4.85 -19.16
N HIS A 346 -6.21 -4.57 -19.06
CA HIS A 346 -5.65 -3.80 -17.95
C HIS A 346 -5.94 -2.32 -18.17
N VAL A 347 -6.46 -1.66 -17.14
CA VAL A 347 -6.92 -0.27 -17.22
C VAL A 347 -6.68 0.47 -15.90
N GLY A 348 -6.66 1.80 -15.97
CA GLY A 348 -6.75 2.71 -14.85
C GLY A 348 -8.22 3.02 -14.50
N PRO A 349 -8.46 3.61 -13.32
CA PRO A 349 -9.80 3.76 -12.76
C PRO A 349 -10.56 5.01 -13.23
N HIS A 350 -9.85 5.96 -13.86
CA HIS A 350 -10.45 7.16 -14.42
C HIS A 350 -10.57 7.03 -15.94
N THR A 351 -11.76 7.36 -16.42
CA THR A 351 -12.13 7.19 -17.82
C THR A 351 -12.74 8.48 -18.37
N ARG A 352 -12.73 8.64 -19.69
CA ARG A 352 -13.41 9.74 -20.38
C ARG A 352 -14.37 9.17 -21.39
N LEU A 353 -15.67 9.44 -21.20
CA LEU A 353 -16.70 9.10 -22.17
C LEU A 353 -16.82 10.24 -23.16
N ASP A 354 -16.65 9.95 -24.44
CA ASP A 354 -16.88 10.93 -25.50
C ASP A 354 -18.39 11.19 -25.64
N PRO A 355 -18.86 12.42 -25.43
CA PRO A 355 -20.29 12.73 -25.49
C PRO A 355 -20.90 12.60 -26.89
N ASP A 356 -20.08 12.61 -27.94
CA ASP A 356 -20.56 12.61 -29.33
C ASP A 356 -20.56 11.20 -29.92
N THR A 357 -19.60 10.35 -29.54
CA THR A 357 -19.48 8.95 -30.03
C THR A 357 -19.93 7.89 -29.02
N ASN A 358 -19.99 8.24 -27.73
CA ASN A 358 -20.19 7.32 -26.61
C ASN A 358 -19.06 6.26 -26.48
N ASP A 359 -17.89 6.55 -27.08
CA ASP A 359 -16.67 5.78 -26.90
C ASP A 359 -16.05 6.08 -25.54
N LEU A 360 -15.56 5.04 -24.87
CA LEU A 360 -14.87 5.13 -23.59
C LEU A 360 -13.35 5.13 -23.82
N TYR A 361 -12.70 6.20 -23.41
CA TYR A 361 -11.25 6.29 -23.35
C TYR A 361 -10.74 5.91 -21.97
N LEU A 362 -9.69 5.09 -21.93
CA LEU A 362 -9.03 4.61 -20.73
C LEU A 362 -7.51 4.70 -20.91
N ILE A 363 -6.77 4.65 -19.80
CA ILE A 363 -5.32 4.46 -19.81
C ILE A 363 -4.92 3.19 -19.09
N ASN A 364 -3.71 2.71 -19.34
CA ASN A 364 -3.00 1.76 -18.51
C ASN A 364 -1.58 2.28 -18.34
N TYR A 365 -1.09 2.36 -17.10
CA TYR A 365 0.32 2.59 -16.83
C TYR A 365 0.91 1.36 -16.13
N ASP A 366 2.21 1.14 -16.34
CA ASP A 366 2.88 -0.07 -15.86
C ASP A 366 4.27 0.23 -15.28
N LEU A 367 4.80 -0.72 -14.53
CA LEU A 367 6.13 -0.72 -13.93
C LEU A 367 7.23 -0.97 -14.96
N GLU A 368 6.89 -1.66 -16.05
CA GLU A 368 7.78 -2.02 -17.16
C GLU A 368 7.25 -1.47 -18.50
N PRO A 369 8.11 -1.27 -19.52
CA PRO A 369 7.65 -0.85 -20.84
C PRO A 369 6.69 -1.87 -21.49
N PRO A 370 5.61 -1.42 -22.18
CA PRO A 370 5.22 -0.02 -22.40
C PRO A 370 4.63 0.63 -21.14
N PHE A 371 5.23 1.74 -20.69
CA PHE A 371 4.88 2.39 -19.43
C PHE A 371 3.52 3.10 -19.43
N LEU A 372 3.02 3.48 -20.60
CA LEU A 372 1.71 4.14 -20.75
C LEU A 372 1.10 3.72 -22.08
N THR A 373 -0.14 3.23 -22.00
CA THR A 373 -0.98 2.90 -23.15
C THR A 373 -2.33 3.57 -22.93
N TYR A 374 -2.96 4.09 -24.00
CA TYR A 374 -4.38 4.43 -23.95
C TYR A 374 -5.19 3.42 -24.75
N HIS A 375 -6.44 3.25 -24.34
CA HIS A 375 -7.42 2.38 -24.96
C HIS A 375 -8.66 3.17 -25.35
N ARG A 376 -9.29 2.79 -26.46
CA ARG A 376 -10.63 3.25 -26.84
C ARG A 376 -11.54 2.04 -27.00
N VAL A 377 -12.62 2.02 -26.24
CA VAL A 377 -13.68 1.02 -26.31
C VAL A 377 -14.92 1.69 -26.88
N ASN A 378 -15.47 1.12 -27.95
CA ASN A 378 -16.60 1.74 -28.64
C ASN A 378 -17.90 1.64 -27.82
N SER A 379 -18.95 2.35 -28.23
CA SER A 379 -20.26 2.35 -27.57
C SER A 379 -20.93 0.98 -27.39
N GLU A 380 -20.50 -0.04 -28.14
CA GLU A 380 -20.96 -1.44 -28.02
C GLU A 380 -20.16 -2.25 -26.98
N GLY A 381 -19.10 -1.68 -26.40
CA GLY A 381 -18.26 -2.33 -25.40
C GLY A 381 -17.11 -3.17 -25.98
N ASN A 382 -16.71 -2.89 -27.23
CA ASN A 382 -15.60 -3.57 -27.90
C ASN A 382 -14.34 -2.68 -27.95
N LEU A 383 -13.19 -3.25 -27.61
CA LEU A 383 -11.90 -2.59 -27.77
C LEU A 383 -11.60 -2.39 -29.26
N VAL A 384 -11.55 -1.13 -29.68
CA VAL A 384 -11.32 -0.76 -31.09
C VAL A 384 -9.93 -0.17 -31.30
N GLU A 385 -9.23 0.20 -30.23
CA GLU A 385 -7.92 0.81 -30.31
C GLU A 385 -7.12 0.70 -29.02
N SER A 386 -5.82 0.44 -29.17
CA SER A 386 -4.80 0.56 -28.12
C SER A 386 -3.56 1.20 -28.74
N ALA A 387 -3.00 2.22 -28.10
CA ALA A 387 -1.79 2.87 -28.58
C ALA A 387 -0.87 3.30 -27.43
N ILE A 388 0.44 3.12 -27.66
CA ILE A 388 1.49 3.39 -26.69
C ILE A 388 1.84 4.88 -26.71
N ILE A 389 1.96 5.48 -25.53
CA ILE A 389 2.49 6.82 -25.34
C ILE A 389 3.93 6.66 -24.86
N GLU A 390 4.89 6.83 -25.77
CA GLU A 390 6.30 6.65 -25.46
C GLU A 390 6.79 7.67 -24.44
N LYS A 391 7.38 7.16 -23.34
CA LYS A 391 7.91 7.95 -22.23
C LYS A 391 9.11 7.25 -21.60
N ALA A 392 9.90 8.01 -20.84
CA ALA A 392 11.19 7.53 -20.31
C ALA A 392 11.08 6.65 -19.06
N TYR A 393 10.03 6.81 -18.25
CA TYR A 393 9.92 6.16 -16.94
C TYR A 393 8.51 5.63 -16.68
N GLY A 394 8.39 4.54 -15.93
CA GLY A 394 7.14 4.14 -15.28
C GLY A 394 6.81 5.14 -14.17
N THR A 395 5.69 5.85 -14.30
CA THR A 395 5.22 6.79 -13.29
C THR A 395 3.78 6.49 -12.93
N MET A 396 3.38 6.82 -11.70
CA MET A 396 1.98 6.80 -11.31
C MET A 396 1.24 7.89 -12.09
N MET A 397 0.35 7.47 -12.99
CA MET A 397 -0.53 8.33 -13.76
C MET A 397 -1.98 7.98 -13.45
N HIS A 398 -2.48 8.52 -12.35
CA HIS A 398 -3.78 8.15 -11.80
C HIS A 398 -4.95 8.48 -12.74
N ASP A 399 -4.86 9.62 -13.42
CA ASP A 399 -5.94 10.19 -14.23
C ASP A 399 -5.37 10.90 -15.48
N PHE A 400 -6.24 11.22 -16.43
CA PHE A 400 -5.98 11.96 -17.66
C PHE A 400 -7.20 12.80 -18.06
N VAL A 401 -7.05 13.72 -19.01
CA VAL A 401 -8.20 14.49 -19.54
C VAL A 401 -8.29 14.43 -21.06
N MET A 402 -9.47 14.76 -21.55
CA MET A 402 -9.81 14.73 -22.95
C MET A 402 -10.51 16.03 -23.34
N THR A 403 -10.14 16.58 -24.48
CA THR A 403 -10.86 17.65 -25.18
C THR A 403 -11.52 17.10 -26.43
N ALA A 404 -12.20 17.94 -27.21
CA ALA A 404 -12.76 17.55 -28.50
C ALA A 404 -11.72 16.88 -29.42
N ASN A 405 -10.48 17.38 -29.45
CA ASN A 405 -9.45 16.93 -30.38
C ASN A 405 -8.22 16.27 -29.74
N TYR A 406 -8.05 16.33 -28.41
CA TYR A 406 -6.83 15.87 -27.75
C TYR A 406 -7.08 14.96 -26.54
N LEU A 407 -6.19 13.99 -26.33
CA LEU A 407 -5.95 13.34 -25.05
C LEU A 407 -4.74 14.00 -24.39
N ILE A 408 -4.82 14.23 -23.08
CA ILE A 408 -3.79 14.99 -22.35
C ILE A 408 -3.38 14.21 -21.11
N PHE A 409 -2.08 13.97 -20.99
CA PHE A 409 -1.47 13.16 -19.94
C PHE A 409 -0.46 13.98 -19.17
N PHE A 410 -0.61 14.03 -17.85
CA PHE A 410 0.32 14.71 -16.96
C PHE A 410 1.29 13.68 -16.38
N ASP A 411 2.47 13.58 -16.98
CA ASP A 411 3.56 12.71 -16.53
C ASP A 411 4.34 13.39 -15.39
N CYS A 412 3.82 13.22 -14.18
CA CYS A 412 4.39 13.73 -12.94
C CYS A 412 5.55 12.83 -12.43
N PRO A 413 6.51 13.37 -11.67
CA PRO A 413 7.71 12.63 -11.28
C PRO A 413 7.51 11.71 -10.05
N ALA A 414 6.41 10.96 -10.05
CA ALA A 414 6.11 9.89 -9.11
C ALA A 414 6.53 8.55 -9.74
N ILE A 415 7.81 8.20 -9.60
CA ILE A 415 8.45 7.10 -10.36
C ILE A 415 8.30 5.77 -9.63
N PHE A 416 8.00 4.72 -10.38
CA PHE A 416 8.17 3.35 -9.94
C PHE A 416 9.63 2.92 -10.08
N ASN A 417 10.33 2.83 -8.96
CA ASN A 417 11.74 2.46 -8.86
C ASN A 417 11.87 1.03 -8.34
N LEU A 418 11.94 0.07 -9.26
CA LEU A 418 12.10 -1.35 -8.95
C LEU A 418 13.44 -1.62 -8.24
N ASP A 419 14.53 -0.94 -8.60
CA ASP A 419 15.84 -1.07 -7.93
C ASP A 419 15.77 -0.64 -6.46
N ALA A 420 14.93 0.36 -6.14
CA ALA A 420 14.71 0.77 -4.77
C ALA A 420 13.84 -0.22 -3.98
N ALA A 421 12.84 -0.81 -4.63
CA ALA A 421 12.05 -1.91 -4.05
C ALA A 421 12.95 -3.11 -3.74
N GLU A 422 13.87 -3.45 -4.66
CA GLU A 422 14.92 -4.44 -4.45
C GLU A 422 15.90 -4.08 -3.33
N GLN A 423 15.89 -2.85 -2.82
CA GLN A 423 16.68 -2.41 -1.67
C GLN A 423 15.84 -2.29 -0.39
N GLY A 424 14.55 -2.62 -0.45
CA GLY A 424 13.61 -2.57 0.67
C GLY A 424 13.03 -1.17 0.92
N ALA A 425 13.20 -0.23 -0.01
CA ALA A 425 12.53 1.06 0.01
C ALA A 425 11.15 0.98 -0.69
N SER A 426 10.37 2.06 -0.61
CA SER A 426 9.11 2.18 -1.37
C SER A 426 9.40 2.07 -2.87
N VAL A 427 8.58 1.27 -3.57
CA VAL A 427 8.62 1.19 -5.04
C VAL A 427 8.23 2.52 -5.67
N LEU A 428 7.34 3.29 -5.02
CA LEU A 428 6.91 4.58 -5.51
C LEU A 428 7.76 5.69 -4.86
N GLN A 429 8.43 6.50 -5.68
CA GLN A 429 9.35 7.55 -5.27
C GLN A 429 9.02 8.90 -5.91
N TRP A 430 9.09 9.97 -5.12
CA TRP A 430 8.97 11.33 -5.61
C TRP A 430 10.35 11.86 -6.08
N ARG A 431 10.45 12.32 -7.34
CA ARG A 431 11.71 12.73 -8.00
C ARG A 431 11.61 14.14 -8.61
N PRO A 432 11.40 15.19 -7.81
CA PRO A 432 11.02 16.52 -8.28
C PRO A 432 12.05 17.18 -9.22
N GLU A 433 13.30 16.77 -9.17
CA GLU A 433 14.36 17.24 -10.05
C GLU A 433 14.13 16.91 -11.53
N LEU A 434 13.26 15.95 -11.84
CA LEU A 434 12.89 15.60 -13.22
C LEU A 434 11.93 16.61 -13.85
N GLY A 435 11.18 17.37 -13.03
CA GLY A 435 10.03 18.18 -13.46
C GLY A 435 8.82 17.33 -13.85
N SER A 436 7.75 17.99 -14.28
CA SER A 436 6.57 17.33 -14.85
C SER A 436 6.53 17.54 -16.36
N ASN A 437 6.09 16.54 -17.13
CA ASN A 437 5.87 16.64 -18.56
C ASN A 437 4.38 16.50 -18.88
N ILE A 438 3.89 17.28 -19.82
CA ILE A 438 2.50 17.23 -20.28
C ILE A 438 2.50 16.77 -21.73
N ALA A 439 1.92 15.61 -22.00
CA ALA A 439 1.73 15.08 -23.34
C ALA A 439 0.37 15.49 -23.88
N ILE A 440 0.36 16.03 -25.10
CA ILE A 440 -0.84 16.37 -25.85
C ILE A 440 -0.85 15.49 -27.11
N VAL A 441 -1.84 14.61 -27.17
CA VAL A 441 -1.98 13.55 -28.18
C VAL A 441 -3.22 13.83 -28.99
N ALA A 442 -3.08 13.99 -30.31
CA ALA A 442 -4.21 14.21 -31.18
C ALA A 442 -5.09 12.95 -31.31
N ARG A 443 -6.41 13.14 -31.28
CA ARG A 443 -7.40 12.06 -31.39
C ARG A 443 -7.71 11.69 -32.85
N ASP A 444 -7.61 12.68 -33.74
CA ASP A 444 -7.97 12.60 -35.16
C ASP A 444 -6.85 12.03 -36.05
N ASP A 445 -5.59 12.26 -35.67
CA ASP A 445 -4.43 11.86 -36.47
C ASP A 445 -3.35 11.19 -35.62
N LYS A 446 -3.27 9.86 -35.73
CA LYS A 446 -2.31 9.01 -35.02
C LYS A 446 -0.87 9.22 -35.46
N ASN A 447 -0.65 9.78 -36.65
CA ASN A 447 0.68 10.07 -37.16
C ASN A 447 1.18 11.44 -36.69
N ARG A 448 0.30 12.27 -36.10
CA ARG A 448 0.69 13.57 -35.55
C ARG A 448 1.63 13.33 -34.36
N PRO A 449 2.84 13.90 -34.36
CA PRO A 449 3.76 13.74 -33.24
C PRO A 449 3.15 14.27 -31.94
N ILE A 450 3.39 13.55 -30.85
CA ILE A 450 2.98 13.97 -29.51
C ILE A 450 3.69 15.28 -29.15
N LEU A 451 2.94 16.29 -28.74
CA LEU A 451 3.51 17.52 -28.21
C LEU A 451 3.78 17.32 -26.72
N TRP A 452 5.06 17.36 -26.34
CA TRP A 452 5.51 17.32 -24.95
C TRP A 452 5.89 18.71 -24.47
N LEU A 453 5.29 19.15 -23.36
CA LEU A 453 5.60 20.40 -22.69
C LEU A 453 6.19 20.11 -21.31
N LYS A 454 7.32 20.74 -20.99
CA LYS A 454 8.01 20.54 -19.71
C LYS A 454 7.73 21.71 -18.76
N THR A 455 7.50 21.41 -17.49
CA THR A 455 7.27 22.42 -16.43
C THR A 455 7.87 21.98 -15.10
N LYS A 456 7.76 22.84 -14.08
CA LYS A 456 8.18 22.54 -12.70
C LYS A 456 7.44 21.31 -12.18
N ALA A 457 8.04 20.60 -11.23
CA ALA A 457 7.42 19.42 -10.64
C ALA A 457 6.15 19.78 -9.84
N PHE A 458 5.11 18.97 -10.05
CA PHE A 458 3.88 18.92 -9.29
C PHE A 458 3.24 17.55 -9.51
N PHE A 459 2.22 17.21 -8.72
CA PHE A 459 1.48 15.97 -8.84
C PHE A 459 -0.02 16.25 -9.03
N VAL A 460 -0.72 15.34 -9.70
CA VAL A 460 -2.17 15.39 -9.91
C VAL A 460 -2.75 14.02 -9.63
N PHE A 461 -3.71 13.95 -8.71
CA PHE A 461 -4.59 12.79 -8.61
C PHE A 461 -5.77 12.97 -9.58
N HIS A 462 -6.52 14.07 -9.45
CA HIS A 462 -7.79 14.22 -10.17
C HIS A 462 -7.86 15.48 -11.02
N PHE A 463 -8.56 15.33 -12.14
CA PHE A 463 -8.97 16.42 -12.99
C PHE A 463 -10.47 16.68 -12.86
N ALA A 464 -10.87 17.95 -13.00
CA ALA A 464 -12.28 18.28 -13.20
C ALA A 464 -12.65 18.03 -14.67
N ASN A 465 -12.15 18.84 -15.60
CA ASN A 465 -12.44 18.71 -17.03
C ASN A 465 -11.36 19.43 -17.87
N ALA A 466 -11.39 19.21 -19.18
CA ALA A 466 -10.60 19.99 -20.13
C ALA A 466 -11.41 20.33 -21.38
N TYR A 467 -11.13 21.48 -22.00
CA TYR A 467 -11.76 21.89 -23.26
C TYR A 467 -10.83 22.79 -24.08
N GLU A 468 -11.19 23.01 -25.33
CA GLU A 468 -10.47 23.91 -26.25
C GLU A 468 -11.19 25.25 -26.34
N GLU A 469 -10.42 26.33 -26.30
CA GLU A 469 -10.89 27.70 -26.51
C GLU A 469 -9.90 28.42 -27.42
N GLU A 470 -10.33 28.72 -28.66
CA GLU A 470 -9.47 29.27 -29.71
C GLU A 470 -8.23 28.36 -29.94
N ASP A 471 -7.02 28.88 -29.80
CA ASP A 471 -5.74 28.16 -29.92
C ASP A 471 -5.21 27.63 -28.58
N LYS A 472 -6.06 27.61 -27.54
CA LYS A 472 -5.70 27.18 -26.19
C LYS A 472 -6.43 25.93 -25.77
N ILE A 473 -5.76 25.15 -24.95
CA ILE A 473 -6.38 24.10 -24.15
C ILE A 473 -6.51 24.61 -22.71
N ILE A 474 -7.70 24.47 -22.15
CA ILE A 474 -8.01 24.78 -20.76
C ILE A 474 -8.14 23.46 -20.01
N VAL A 475 -7.40 23.31 -18.91
CA VAL A 475 -7.44 22.13 -18.04
C VAL A 475 -7.67 22.55 -16.60
N ASP A 476 -8.74 22.08 -15.97
CA ASP A 476 -9.01 22.32 -14.55
C ASP A 476 -8.72 21.04 -13.75
N TYR A 477 -7.88 21.14 -12.71
CA TYR A 477 -7.39 19.98 -11.97
C TYR A 477 -6.99 20.34 -10.54
N VAL A 478 -6.82 19.31 -9.71
CA VAL A 478 -6.31 19.48 -8.34
C VAL A 478 -4.79 19.38 -8.37
N ARG A 479 -4.13 20.50 -8.06
CA ARG A 479 -2.67 20.58 -8.04
C ARG A 479 -2.12 20.22 -6.67
N HIS A 480 -1.26 19.22 -6.62
CA HIS A 480 -0.44 18.88 -5.45
C HIS A 480 1.01 19.35 -5.67
N SER A 481 1.66 19.90 -4.65
CA SER A 481 3.07 20.29 -4.74
C SER A 481 4.02 19.07 -4.83
N CYS A 482 3.63 17.95 -4.21
CA CYS A 482 4.33 16.67 -4.26
C CYS A 482 3.35 15.49 -4.08
N LEU A 483 3.83 14.28 -4.33
CA LEU A 483 3.08 13.05 -4.00
C LEU A 483 3.17 12.78 -2.49
N GLU A 484 2.05 12.87 -1.77
CA GLU A 484 1.97 12.50 -0.35
C GLU A 484 0.72 11.66 -0.07
N PHE A 485 0.89 10.53 0.63
CA PHE A 485 -0.22 9.72 1.15
C PHE A 485 -0.53 10.06 2.60
N GLY A 486 -0.69 11.35 2.90
CA GLY A 486 -1.20 11.80 4.20
C GLY A 486 -0.20 11.75 5.37
N VAL A 487 0.99 11.18 5.18
CA VAL A 487 2.14 11.35 6.09
C VAL A 487 3.09 12.34 5.43
N LYS A 488 3.32 13.48 6.11
CA LYS A 488 4.28 14.51 5.63
C LYS A 488 5.64 13.86 5.39
N SER A 489 6.15 13.98 4.18
CA SER A 489 7.52 13.59 3.90
C SER A 489 8.48 14.61 4.55
N GLU A 490 9.62 14.16 5.08
CA GLU A 490 10.71 15.07 5.50
C GLU A 490 11.39 15.71 4.26
N GLU A 491 11.06 15.25 3.06
CA GLU A 491 11.67 15.61 1.78
C GLU A 491 10.87 16.69 1.03
N GLY A 492 10.85 17.91 1.58
CA GLY A 492 11.01 19.15 0.81
C GLY A 492 10.05 19.48 -0.35
N GLY A 493 8.73 19.44 -0.14
CA GLY A 493 7.75 20.13 -0.98
C GLY A 493 7.32 21.49 -0.41
N GLU A 494 6.93 22.45 -1.26
CA GLU A 494 6.20 23.64 -0.79
C GLU A 494 4.92 23.19 -0.06
N ASN A 495 4.72 23.70 1.16
CA ASN A 495 3.78 23.20 2.18
C ASN A 495 2.31 23.58 1.88
N ASN A 496 1.92 23.64 0.61
CA ASN A 496 0.61 24.10 0.17
C ASN A 496 -0.36 22.91 0.12
N PRO A 497 -1.59 23.05 0.68
CA PRO A 497 -2.60 22.03 0.51
C PRO A 497 -2.95 21.85 -0.98
N PRO A 498 -3.49 20.68 -1.37
CA PRO A 498 -4.00 20.48 -2.73
C PRO A 498 -5.07 21.51 -3.06
N GLN A 499 -4.99 22.16 -4.23
CA GLN A 499 -5.87 23.26 -4.62
C GLN A 499 -6.38 23.07 -6.04
N MET A 500 -7.60 23.54 -6.31
CA MET A 500 -8.11 23.62 -7.68
C MET A 500 -7.36 24.69 -8.47
N VAL A 501 -6.82 24.30 -9.62
CA VAL A 501 -6.03 25.14 -10.53
C VAL A 501 -6.53 24.97 -11.96
N ARG A 502 -6.61 26.09 -12.68
CA ARG A 502 -6.76 26.12 -14.14
C ARG A 502 -5.40 26.26 -14.79
N MET A 503 -5.09 25.38 -15.73
CA MET A 503 -3.96 25.52 -16.64
C MET A 503 -4.46 25.93 -18.02
N GLU A 504 -3.93 27.04 -18.53
CA GLU A 504 -4.06 27.46 -19.91
C GLU A 504 -2.81 27.02 -20.67
N ILE A 505 -2.99 26.24 -21.74
CA ILE A 505 -1.93 25.77 -22.62
C ILE A 505 -2.11 26.42 -23.98
N ASP A 506 -1.17 27.28 -24.36
CA ASP A 506 -1.19 27.91 -25.67
C ASP A 506 -0.44 27.02 -26.68
N LEU A 507 -1.16 26.49 -27.68
CA LEU A 507 -0.59 25.52 -28.63
C LEU A 507 0.39 26.16 -29.62
N GLN A 508 0.26 27.47 -29.90
CA GLN A 508 1.11 28.18 -30.85
C GLN A 508 2.46 28.52 -30.22
N THR A 509 2.43 29.15 -29.05
CA THR A 509 3.62 29.58 -28.29
C THR A 509 4.23 28.47 -27.45
N LYS A 510 3.48 27.38 -27.21
CA LYS A 510 3.87 26.24 -26.37
C LYS A 510 4.15 26.67 -24.93
N THR A 511 3.35 27.60 -24.42
CA THR A 511 3.47 28.15 -23.07
C THR A 511 2.35 27.63 -22.17
N LEU A 512 2.63 27.60 -20.87
CA LEU A 512 1.74 27.13 -19.82
C LEU A 512 1.51 28.25 -18.82
N ARG A 513 0.27 28.46 -18.40
CA ARG A 513 -0.10 29.41 -17.35
C ARG A 513 -1.01 28.74 -16.34
N GLU A 514 -0.60 28.71 -15.08
CA GLU A 514 -1.41 28.21 -13.96
C GLU A 514 -2.14 29.36 -13.25
N LEU A 515 -3.42 29.15 -12.95
CA LEU A 515 -4.32 30.09 -12.30
C LEU A 515 -5.07 29.36 -11.18
N PRO A 516 -4.69 29.53 -9.91
CA PRO A 516 -5.46 29.00 -8.78
C PRO A 516 -6.89 29.54 -8.80
N LEU A 517 -7.88 28.65 -8.61
CA LEU A 517 -9.29 29.03 -8.63
C LEU A 517 -9.77 29.58 -7.29
N ALA A 518 -9.19 29.11 -6.18
CA ALA A 518 -9.41 29.65 -4.84
C ALA A 518 -8.29 29.23 -3.87
N ASP A 519 -8.20 29.90 -2.73
CA ASP A 519 -7.16 29.67 -1.72
C ASP A 519 -7.63 28.80 -0.54
N TYR A 520 -8.11 27.59 -0.86
CA TYR A 520 -8.42 26.56 0.15
C TYR A 520 -8.25 25.16 -0.46
N MET A 521 -8.09 24.18 0.44
CA MET A 521 -7.89 22.79 0.03
C MET A 521 -9.06 22.28 -0.81
N ALA A 522 -8.80 21.54 -1.87
CA ALA A 522 -9.82 20.84 -2.64
C ALA A 522 -9.28 19.51 -3.14
N GLU A 523 -10.16 18.52 -3.24
CA GLU A 523 -9.91 17.23 -3.88
C GLU A 523 -11.24 16.63 -4.37
N PHE A 524 -11.21 15.54 -5.13
CA PHE A 524 -12.37 14.86 -5.69
C PHE A 524 -13.30 15.81 -6.45
N PRO A 525 -12.79 16.56 -7.46
CA PRO A 525 -13.63 17.45 -8.24
C PRO A 525 -14.67 16.65 -9.04
N THR A 526 -15.89 17.16 -9.06
CA THR A 526 -16.99 16.66 -9.89
C THR A 526 -17.65 17.83 -10.61
N PHE A 527 -18.33 17.54 -11.70
CA PHE A 527 -19.04 18.51 -12.53
C PHE A 527 -20.18 17.80 -13.27
N ASN A 528 -20.98 18.55 -14.02
CA ASN A 528 -21.99 17.95 -14.89
C ASN A 528 -21.32 17.26 -16.09
N THR A 529 -21.24 15.94 -16.05
CA THR A 529 -20.51 15.13 -17.05
C THR A 529 -21.07 15.19 -18.46
N HIS A 530 -22.28 15.74 -18.68
CA HIS A 530 -22.76 16.10 -20.03
C HIS A 530 -21.86 17.13 -20.74
N TYR A 531 -21.02 17.84 -19.98
CA TYR A 531 -20.06 18.82 -20.48
C TYR A 531 -18.62 18.27 -20.54
N THR A 532 -18.44 16.95 -20.45
CA THR A 532 -17.11 16.33 -20.63
C THR A 532 -16.53 16.77 -21.96
N SER A 533 -15.29 17.24 -21.96
CA SER A 533 -14.58 17.74 -23.15
C SER A 533 -15.17 19.02 -23.79
N LYS A 534 -16.11 19.70 -23.10
CA LYS A 534 -16.81 20.92 -23.55
C LYS A 534 -16.60 22.07 -22.56
N PRO A 535 -16.71 23.35 -23.00
CA PRO A 535 -16.73 24.49 -22.08
C PRO A 535 -17.86 24.33 -21.05
N TYR A 536 -17.56 24.66 -19.80
CA TYR A 536 -18.44 24.42 -18.66
C TYR A 536 -18.22 25.50 -17.59
N GLN A 537 -19.16 25.64 -16.67
CA GLN A 537 -19.25 26.75 -15.73
C GLN A 537 -18.98 26.33 -14.28
N PHE A 538 -19.37 25.12 -13.88
CA PHE A 538 -19.40 24.74 -12.47
C PHE A 538 -18.52 23.54 -12.12
N ILE A 539 -17.78 23.66 -11.04
CA ILE A 539 -17.05 22.56 -10.38
C ILE A 539 -17.56 22.43 -8.96
N TYR A 540 -17.66 21.22 -8.46
CA TYR A 540 -17.90 20.92 -7.06
C TYR A 540 -16.77 20.08 -6.51
N ALA A 541 -16.32 20.34 -5.29
CA ALA A 541 -15.25 19.56 -4.67
C ALA A 541 -15.41 19.52 -3.15
N PRO A 542 -15.16 18.39 -2.49
CA PRO A 542 -14.93 18.35 -1.06
C PRO A 542 -13.77 19.27 -0.63
N THR A 543 -13.97 19.98 0.48
CA THR A 543 -13.01 20.89 1.09
C THR A 543 -13.04 20.75 2.61
N ARG A 544 -12.28 21.60 3.30
CA ARG A 544 -12.13 21.61 4.76
C ARG A 544 -12.54 22.96 5.31
N ALA A 545 -13.60 22.98 6.12
CA ALA A 545 -13.95 24.13 6.94
C ALA A 545 -13.05 24.21 8.18
N ASN A 546 -12.67 23.05 8.75
CA ASN A 546 -11.73 22.96 9.86
C ASN A 546 -10.52 22.10 9.52
N ASN A 547 -9.48 22.16 10.35
CA ASN A 547 -8.32 21.28 10.21
C ASN A 547 -8.71 19.85 10.66
N THR A 548 -9.23 19.05 9.74
CA THR A 548 -9.71 17.69 9.96
C THR A 548 -8.60 16.64 9.87
N ASP A 549 -8.94 15.39 10.21
CA ASP A 549 -8.07 14.24 10.07
C ASP A 549 -7.61 14.06 8.59
N ILE A 550 -6.46 13.42 8.40
CA ILE A 550 -5.89 13.10 7.09
C ILE A 550 -6.94 12.41 6.20
N PHE A 551 -7.00 12.78 4.91
CA PHE A 551 -7.97 12.27 3.92
C PHE A 551 -9.46 12.45 4.27
N THR A 552 -9.80 13.33 5.21
CA THR A 552 -11.20 13.65 5.50
C THR A 552 -11.54 15.08 5.09
N PHE A 553 -12.80 15.27 4.72
CA PHE A 553 -13.42 16.54 4.33
C PHE A 553 -14.66 16.77 5.20
N ASP A 554 -15.00 18.02 5.48
CA ASP A 554 -16.16 18.41 6.29
C ASP A 554 -16.96 19.57 5.69
N ALA A 555 -16.65 19.94 4.45
CA ALA A 555 -17.37 20.95 3.69
C ALA A 555 -17.34 20.62 2.20
N LEU A 556 -18.29 21.16 1.44
CA LEU A 556 -18.35 21.04 -0.02
C LEU A 556 -18.32 22.43 -0.63
N VAL A 557 -17.52 22.62 -1.67
CA VAL A 557 -17.41 23.89 -2.37
C VAL A 557 -17.95 23.79 -3.79
N LYS A 558 -18.63 24.84 -4.24
CA LYS A 558 -19.02 25.09 -5.63
C LYS A 558 -18.17 26.24 -6.16
N TYR A 559 -17.57 26.05 -7.32
CA TYR A 559 -16.88 27.09 -8.10
C TYR A 559 -17.77 27.52 -9.26
N ASP A 560 -17.92 28.83 -9.46
CA ASP A 560 -18.46 29.43 -10.68
C ASP A 560 -17.30 30.07 -11.45
N LEU A 561 -16.91 29.44 -12.57
CA LEU A 561 -15.67 29.76 -13.29
C LEU A 561 -15.72 31.13 -13.99
N PRO A 562 -16.82 31.51 -14.71
CA PRO A 562 -16.93 32.82 -15.34
C PRO A 562 -16.91 33.97 -14.35
N THR A 563 -17.64 33.86 -13.23
CA THR A 563 -17.71 34.92 -12.22
C THR A 563 -16.53 34.90 -11.24
N LYS A 564 -15.77 33.79 -11.20
CA LYS A 564 -14.67 33.53 -10.26
C LYS A 564 -15.13 33.62 -8.80
N THR A 565 -16.35 33.17 -8.54
CA THR A 565 -16.94 33.14 -7.21
C THR A 565 -17.04 31.71 -6.71
N THR A 566 -17.10 31.57 -5.39
CA THR A 566 -17.22 30.26 -4.76
C THR A 566 -18.25 30.31 -3.65
N THR A 567 -18.97 29.21 -3.49
CA THR A 567 -19.97 29.02 -2.43
C THR A 567 -19.60 27.77 -1.66
N ILE A 568 -19.74 27.79 -0.33
CA ILE A 568 -19.35 26.68 0.53
C ILE A 568 -20.57 26.23 1.33
N GLN A 569 -20.78 24.91 1.37
CA GLN A 569 -21.65 24.26 2.31
C GLN A 569 -20.81 23.61 3.41
N ASP A 570 -20.98 24.09 4.63
CA ASP A 570 -20.25 23.63 5.80
C ASP A 570 -21.03 22.53 6.52
N PHE A 571 -20.44 21.34 6.65
CA PHE A 571 -20.98 20.23 7.43
C PHE A 571 -20.21 19.99 8.74
N SER A 572 -19.26 20.87 9.07
CA SER A 572 -18.38 20.72 10.21
C SER A 572 -19.17 20.63 11.52
N GLY A 573 -18.66 19.81 12.44
CA GLY A 573 -19.35 19.49 13.69
C GLY A 573 -20.49 18.48 13.57
N GLN A 574 -20.88 18.09 12.35
CA GLN A 574 -21.87 17.03 12.11
C GLN A 574 -21.31 15.88 11.27
N TYR A 575 -20.81 16.16 10.06
CA TYR A 575 -20.41 15.12 9.12
C TYR A 575 -18.94 15.19 8.72
N GLN A 576 -18.37 14.03 8.45
CA GLN A 576 -17.24 13.89 7.52
C GLN A 576 -17.78 13.38 6.18
N ILE A 577 -17.31 13.93 5.07
CA ILE A 577 -17.77 13.58 3.73
C ILE A 577 -16.62 13.07 2.85
N GLY A 578 -16.98 12.41 1.75
CA GLY A 578 -16.08 12.04 0.65
C GLY A 578 -16.51 12.71 -0.66
N GLU A 579 -16.18 12.09 -1.79
CA GLU A 579 -16.58 12.55 -3.13
C GLU A 579 -18.10 12.76 -3.24
N ALA A 580 -18.47 13.88 -3.85
CA ALA A 580 -19.82 14.13 -4.33
C ALA A 580 -19.91 13.75 -5.81
N VAL A 581 -21.07 13.24 -6.23
CA VAL A 581 -21.35 12.94 -7.64
C VAL A 581 -22.52 13.80 -8.11
N PHE A 582 -22.32 14.47 -9.25
CA PHE A 582 -23.39 15.24 -9.89
C PHE A 582 -24.39 14.33 -10.60
N ALA A 583 -25.67 14.50 -10.29
CA ALA A 583 -26.78 13.83 -10.96
C ALA A 583 -27.64 14.90 -11.69
N PRO A 584 -27.63 14.93 -13.03
CA PRO A 584 -28.35 15.94 -13.79
C PRO A 584 -29.87 15.77 -13.65
N LYS A 585 -30.59 16.89 -13.54
CA LYS A 585 -32.04 16.87 -13.62
C LYS A 585 -32.47 16.61 -15.07
N PRO A 586 -33.46 15.73 -15.33
CA PRO A 586 -34.05 15.60 -16.66
C PRO A 586 -34.61 16.95 -17.14
N ASN A 587 -34.31 17.33 -18.38
CA ASN A 587 -34.68 18.62 -18.97
C ASN A 587 -34.13 19.84 -18.20
N ALA A 588 -32.91 19.71 -17.65
CA ALA A 588 -32.14 20.81 -17.06
C ALA A 588 -32.15 22.07 -17.96
N GLN A 589 -32.34 23.24 -17.36
CA GLN A 589 -32.33 24.54 -18.06
C GLN A 589 -31.00 25.28 -17.88
N ALA A 590 -30.25 24.94 -16.83
CA ALA A 590 -28.90 25.40 -16.56
C ALA A 590 -27.95 24.21 -16.28
N GLU A 591 -26.64 24.44 -16.42
CA GLU A 591 -25.62 23.40 -16.21
C GLU A 591 -25.67 22.78 -14.80
N ASP A 592 -25.98 23.60 -13.78
CA ASP A 592 -26.09 23.18 -12.38
C ASP A 592 -27.51 22.79 -11.95
N ASP A 593 -28.47 22.69 -12.88
CA ASP A 593 -29.79 22.17 -12.59
C ASP A 593 -29.70 20.64 -12.37
N GLY A 594 -29.45 20.25 -11.14
CA GLY A 594 -29.26 18.87 -10.75
C GLY A 594 -29.03 18.72 -9.25
N TYR A 595 -28.45 17.58 -8.89
CA TYR A 595 -28.24 17.19 -7.50
C TYR A 595 -26.79 16.78 -7.27
N LEU A 596 -26.31 16.98 -6.04
CA LEU A 596 -25.08 16.37 -5.57
C LEU A 596 -25.42 15.24 -4.60
N LEU A 597 -24.85 14.07 -4.86
CA LEU A 597 -25.11 12.83 -4.14
C LEU A 597 -23.83 12.37 -3.44
N LEU A 598 -23.91 12.09 -2.13
CA LEU A 598 -22.75 11.62 -1.37
C LEU A 598 -23.13 10.89 -0.07
N PHE A 599 -22.24 10.00 0.38
CA PHE A 599 -22.29 9.47 1.74
C PHE A 599 -21.60 10.43 2.72
N ALA A 600 -22.25 10.67 3.86
CA ALA A 600 -21.77 11.55 4.92
C ALA A 600 -21.74 10.78 6.26
N TYR A 601 -20.57 10.68 6.89
CA TYR A 601 -20.38 9.98 8.15
C TYR A 601 -20.65 10.89 9.35
N ASP A 602 -21.61 10.51 10.19
CA ASP A 602 -21.92 11.16 11.46
C ASP A 602 -21.17 10.49 12.61
N LYS A 603 -20.16 11.20 13.12
CA LYS A 603 -19.31 10.70 14.21
C LYS A 603 -20.08 10.48 15.52
N LYS A 604 -21.17 11.22 15.78
CA LYS A 604 -21.95 11.10 17.03
C LYS A 604 -22.80 9.84 17.03
N ARG A 605 -23.40 9.49 15.89
CA ARG A 605 -24.14 8.22 15.73
C ARG A 605 -23.26 7.04 15.38
N ASN A 606 -22.02 7.27 14.97
CA ASN A 606 -21.14 6.23 14.41
C ASN A 606 -21.84 5.48 13.26
N ALA A 607 -22.50 6.25 12.39
CA ALA A 607 -23.25 5.77 11.23
C ALA A 607 -23.19 6.82 10.11
N SER A 608 -23.53 6.42 8.89
CA SER A 608 -23.55 7.33 7.74
C SER A 608 -24.96 7.64 7.29
N ASP A 609 -25.13 8.80 6.68
CA ASP A 609 -26.33 9.17 5.95
C ASP A 609 -25.97 9.36 4.47
N PHE A 610 -26.95 9.25 3.60
CA PHE A 610 -26.83 9.61 2.19
C PHE A 610 -27.53 10.95 1.97
N LEU A 611 -26.79 11.93 1.47
CA LEU A 611 -27.24 13.30 1.30
C LEU A 611 -27.59 13.56 -0.17
N ILE A 612 -28.73 14.23 -0.39
CA ILE A 612 -29.15 14.75 -1.69
C ILE A 612 -29.19 16.28 -1.57
N LEU A 613 -28.26 16.96 -2.22
CA LEU A 613 -28.16 18.43 -2.21
C LEU A 613 -28.65 19.03 -3.52
N ASN A 614 -29.18 20.26 -3.47
CA ASN A 614 -29.41 21.06 -4.66
C ASN A 614 -28.06 21.56 -5.19
N ALA A 615 -27.65 21.18 -6.40
CA ALA A 615 -26.37 21.62 -6.95
C ALA A 615 -26.35 23.15 -7.25
N LYS A 616 -27.51 23.74 -7.48
CA LYS A 616 -27.65 25.18 -7.71
C LYS A 616 -27.42 26.01 -6.45
N GLU A 617 -28.05 25.59 -5.36
CA GLU A 617 -28.09 26.28 -4.06
C GLU A 617 -27.44 25.39 -2.98
N ILE A 618 -26.14 25.12 -3.11
CA ILE A 618 -25.45 24.12 -2.28
C ILE A 618 -25.41 24.52 -0.80
N GLU A 619 -25.46 25.81 -0.48
CA GLU A 619 -25.41 26.37 0.87
C GLU A 619 -26.71 26.15 1.66
N LYS A 620 -27.76 25.66 0.99
CA LYS A 620 -29.01 25.28 1.64
C LYS A 620 -28.87 23.90 2.30
N PRO A 621 -29.70 23.60 3.33
CA PRO A 621 -29.78 22.25 3.87
C PRO A 621 -30.05 21.21 2.76
N PRO A 622 -29.56 19.96 2.90
CA PRO A 622 -29.88 18.89 1.96
C PRO A 622 -31.39 18.76 1.74
N ILE A 623 -31.79 18.54 0.49
CA ILE A 623 -33.20 18.36 0.09
C ILE A 623 -33.76 17.09 0.74
N ALA A 624 -32.94 16.04 0.78
CA ALA A 624 -33.24 14.80 1.47
C ALA A 624 -31.99 14.25 2.18
N ILE A 625 -32.23 13.62 3.33
CA ILE A 625 -31.23 12.89 4.12
C ILE A 625 -31.79 11.50 4.36
N ILE A 626 -31.11 10.48 3.83
CA ILE A 626 -31.47 9.07 3.99
C ILE A 626 -30.54 8.46 5.03
N GLN A 627 -31.08 8.11 6.20
CA GLN A 627 -30.26 7.64 7.32
C GLN A 627 -29.96 6.15 7.18
N LEU A 628 -28.68 5.78 7.23
CA LEU A 628 -28.28 4.37 7.26
C LEU A 628 -28.07 3.91 8.70
N PRO A 629 -28.40 2.65 9.01
CA PRO A 629 -28.22 2.08 10.35
C PRO A 629 -26.76 1.67 10.64
N ARG A 630 -25.80 2.04 9.78
CA ARG A 630 -24.39 1.65 9.89
C ARG A 630 -23.45 2.70 9.31
N ARG A 631 -22.15 2.53 9.57
CA ARG A 631 -21.09 3.25 8.86
C ARG A 631 -21.00 2.80 7.41
N VAL A 632 -20.81 3.77 6.53
CA VAL A 632 -20.20 3.60 5.23
C VAL A 632 -18.78 4.17 5.34
N PRO A 633 -17.73 3.31 5.33
CA PRO A 633 -16.36 3.77 5.44
C PRO A 633 -16.01 4.80 4.37
N HIS A 634 -15.04 5.66 4.66
CA HIS A 634 -14.50 6.58 3.66
C HIS A 634 -14.03 5.78 2.44
N GLY A 635 -14.52 6.17 1.27
CA GLY A 635 -14.24 5.50 0.00
C GLY A 635 -13.53 6.42 -0.96
N LEU A 636 -13.53 6.02 -2.22
CA LEU A 636 -12.90 6.76 -3.32
C LEU A 636 -14.00 7.25 -4.25
N HIS A 637 -14.08 6.70 -5.46
CA HIS A 637 -14.94 7.24 -6.50
C HIS A 637 -16.27 6.51 -6.63
N GLY A 638 -17.30 7.28 -6.97
CA GLY A 638 -18.63 6.81 -7.30
C GLY A 638 -19.19 7.42 -8.57
N SER A 639 -20.30 6.85 -9.00
CA SER A 639 -21.02 7.25 -10.20
C SER A 639 -22.52 7.21 -9.95
N TRP A 640 -23.24 8.06 -10.69
CA TRP A 640 -24.69 8.07 -10.74
C TRP A 640 -25.16 7.35 -12.02
N PHE A 641 -26.03 6.35 -11.84
CA PHE A 641 -26.58 5.55 -12.93
C PHE A 641 -28.09 5.80 -13.02
N PRO A 642 -28.55 6.71 -13.89
CA PRO A 642 -29.98 6.99 -14.03
C PRO A 642 -30.71 5.76 -14.57
N THR A 643 -31.93 5.51 -14.08
CA THR A 643 -32.83 4.52 -14.68
C THR A 643 -33.23 5.03 -16.07
N PRO A 644 -33.04 4.25 -17.16
CA PRO A 644 -33.48 4.64 -18.48
C PRO A 644 -34.98 4.90 -18.46
N ARG A 645 -35.42 6.04 -18.97
CA ARG A 645 -36.85 6.28 -19.10
C ARG A 645 -37.40 5.43 -20.24
N ILE A 646 -38.47 4.69 -19.94
CA ILE A 646 -39.32 4.08 -20.96
C ILE A 646 -40.30 5.18 -21.38
N ASP A 647 -39.85 6.08 -22.26
CA ASP A 647 -40.71 7.11 -22.88
C ASP A 647 -41.36 6.57 -24.15
#